data_AF-A0A0Q6WW61-F1
#
_entry.id   AF-A0A0Q6WW61-F1
#
_cell.length_a   1.000
_cell.length_b   1.000
_cell.length_c   1.000
_cell.angle_alpha   90.00
_cell.angle_beta   90.00
_cell.angle_gamma   90.00
#
_symmetry.space_group_name_H-M   'P 1'
#
loop_
_entity.id
_entity.type
_entity.pdbx_description
1 polymer ?
#
loop_
_entity_poly.entity_id
_entity_poly.type
_entity_poly.pdbx_seq_one_letter_code
_entity_poly.pdbx_strand_id
1 'polypeptide(L)'
;MGALSTSLIANGLTTAQVVALSSTQVAGLTSRQIAALTTANLAAMETVDFAALKTATIAALSTTQMAGLTSSQVIALTTAQAASLTSAQVAAMETVDLAAMETVDFVALKTSAIAGLSTTQFAALTTNQVAALTSGQVGALSTNLIANGLTTAQVVALSTTQAAGLTSSQVAAFTTANLAAMETVDFAALKTSAIAGLSTAQFAGLTTNQVAALTSAQMGALSTNLIANGLTTAQVVALSSTQAAGLTSRQIASLSTANLAAMETVDFAALKTSAIASLTTAQIVGLTSAQVVGLTTLQAASLTSAQVAAMETVDLAAMETTDFVSLKTTAIAGLSTSQFAGLTTNQVAALTSSQMGALSTNVIANGLTTAQVVALSSTQAAGLSSRQIAALSTANLAAMETVDFAALKTATIAALTSAQIVGLTSAQVVGMTTAQAASLGSAQIAALETVDLAALETVDLVSLKTSAIAGLSTSQFAALTTNQVAALTSSQMGALTTTIIANGLTTAQVVALSSTQAAGLSSRQIAALTTANLAAMETVDFAALKTATIAALSTAQIAGLTTSQVVGMTTAQAASLTTAQLAALETADLAAMETVDFVSLKTSAIAALTTTQFAALTTNQVAALTSAQMGALTTTIIASGLTTAQVVALSTAQAAGLTSRQITALTTANLAAMETVDFAALKTATIAALTTTQLGALTSNQVIAMTTAQTAALGSAQVGALSTASLAALATDDVAALKTASIAALSTTQLNALTTTQVTALTTAQATALTSSQIVGLATSSLGAMETADLRALRTSGIAALTTSQLSALTTTQLPGMTTSQIAALSSTQVSALTSTQLASLTTAQLAVLAPSTPLVLDLNGNGVQTLGVSSGVQFDIFATGKAVNTGWVGQGDGLLVMDRNNDGTINNGGELFGSSVTLADGSKAQDGYAALSELDSNGDRVIDSGDAAFDKLKVWVDGNADGVSQADELLSLKDAGVAKLNLNAAASDINSNGNWVGLTSTFEKADGSQGAMADVWFQTGVAKSAELRDKVSGLAQSINAFASAPEAAPAGGKLEMPAQQNASLAAVGKMVDVLKGFDANGNALGGSALASGSQTVRAPGQVDSGSNGFLAMPK
;
A
#
# COMPACT_ATOMS: atom_id res chain seq x y z
N MET A 1 -40.75 13.11 152.45
CA MET A 1 -41.37 12.24 151.43
C MET A 1 -40.72 10.86 151.30
N GLY A 2 -39.39 10.73 151.14
CA GLY A 2 -38.74 9.41 150.95
C GLY A 2 -38.97 8.35 152.03
N ALA A 3 -39.38 8.73 153.25
CA ALA A 3 -39.73 7.81 154.34
C ALA A 3 -41.15 7.21 154.27
N LEU A 4 -42.01 7.65 153.33
CA LEU A 4 -43.39 7.16 153.19
C LEU A 4 -43.41 5.77 152.50
N SER A 5 -44.32 4.88 152.91
CA SER A 5 -44.48 3.61 152.22
C SER A 5 -45.10 3.83 150.83
N THR A 6 -44.71 3.00 149.85
CA THR A 6 -45.27 3.02 148.49
C THR A 6 -46.77 2.76 148.46
N SER A 7 -47.29 1.95 149.39
CA SER A 7 -48.72 1.68 149.58
C SER A 7 -49.52 2.91 149.99
N LEU A 8 -48.91 3.81 150.78
CA LEU A 8 -49.56 5.05 151.22
C LEU A 8 -49.63 6.07 150.08
N ILE A 9 -48.61 6.10 149.23
CA ILE A 9 -48.54 7.00 148.07
C ILE A 9 -49.52 6.56 146.97
N ALA A 10 -49.72 5.25 146.75
CA ALA A 10 -50.64 4.73 145.74
C ALA A 10 -52.13 5.06 145.99
N ASN A 11 -52.52 5.15 147.27
CA ASN A 11 -53.93 5.23 147.68
C ASN A 11 -54.26 6.45 148.56
N GLY A 12 -53.28 7.27 148.93
CA GLY A 12 -53.44 8.28 149.98
C GLY A 12 -53.17 9.73 149.57
N LEU A 13 -52.57 9.99 148.41
CA LEU A 13 -52.33 11.35 147.92
C LEU A 13 -53.44 11.76 146.96
N THR A 14 -54.23 12.76 147.34
CA THR A 14 -55.14 13.47 146.43
C THR A 14 -54.35 14.38 145.49
N THR A 15 -54.91 14.73 144.33
CA THR A 15 -54.27 15.67 143.38
C THR A 15 -53.92 17.01 144.03
N ALA A 16 -54.79 17.55 144.89
CA ALA A 16 -54.53 18.79 145.65
C ALA A 16 -53.34 18.70 146.61
N GLN A 17 -53.12 17.53 147.23
CA GLN A 17 -51.95 17.32 148.10
C GLN A 17 -50.66 17.17 147.30
N VAL A 18 -50.75 16.68 146.06
CA VAL A 18 -49.60 16.57 145.17
C VAL A 18 -49.16 17.95 144.64
N VAL A 19 -50.11 18.84 144.31
CA VAL A 19 -49.86 20.26 143.99
C VAL A 19 -49.14 20.98 145.14
N ALA A 20 -49.46 20.66 146.39
CA ALA A 20 -48.91 21.33 147.58
C ALA A 20 -47.50 20.85 147.99
N LEU A 21 -46.90 19.90 147.28
CA LEU A 21 -45.54 19.42 147.59
C LEU A 21 -44.50 20.46 147.14
N SER A 22 -43.44 20.65 147.93
CA SER A 22 -42.31 21.45 147.46
C SER A 22 -41.38 20.64 146.55
N SER A 23 -40.63 21.32 145.68
CA SER A 23 -39.71 20.68 144.74
C SER A 23 -38.65 19.82 145.44
N THR A 24 -38.21 20.21 146.64
CA THR A 24 -37.30 19.42 147.49
C THR A 24 -37.97 18.14 148.01
N GLN A 25 -39.25 18.21 148.36
CA GLN A 25 -40.02 17.05 148.81
C GLN A 25 -40.24 16.07 147.66
N VAL A 26 -40.52 16.56 146.46
CA VAL A 26 -40.66 15.75 145.25
C VAL A 26 -39.33 15.10 144.83
N ALA A 27 -38.22 15.84 144.84
CA ALA A 27 -36.87 15.30 144.59
C ALA A 27 -36.44 14.17 145.55
N GLY A 28 -37.05 14.13 146.74
CA GLY A 28 -36.83 13.11 147.77
C GLY A 28 -37.64 11.83 147.60
N LEU A 29 -38.47 11.71 146.55
CA LEU A 29 -39.22 10.50 146.23
C LEU A 29 -38.31 9.42 145.63
N THR A 30 -38.63 8.16 145.90
CA THR A 30 -37.93 6.99 145.35
C THR A 30 -38.64 6.47 144.10
N SER A 31 -37.92 5.76 143.23
CA SER A 31 -38.45 5.18 141.98
C SER A 31 -39.72 4.36 142.18
N ARG A 32 -39.81 3.59 143.28
CA ARG A 32 -41.01 2.80 143.61
C ARG A 32 -42.20 3.65 144.07
N GLN A 33 -41.93 4.78 144.73
CA GLN A 33 -42.99 5.70 145.17
C GLN A 33 -43.58 6.47 143.99
N ILE A 34 -42.74 6.90 143.05
CA ILE A 34 -43.18 7.56 141.82
C ILE A 34 -43.97 6.59 140.92
N ALA A 35 -43.49 5.35 140.75
CA ALA A 35 -44.23 4.31 140.01
C ALA A 35 -45.60 3.95 140.63
N ALA A 36 -45.81 4.27 141.91
CA ALA A 36 -47.05 4.01 142.63
C ALA A 36 -48.08 5.14 142.50
N LEU A 37 -47.70 6.35 142.03
CA LEU A 37 -48.63 7.47 141.84
C LEU A 37 -49.63 7.19 140.71
N THR A 38 -50.87 7.65 140.86
CA THR A 38 -51.82 7.61 139.73
C THR A 38 -51.42 8.60 138.63
N THR A 39 -51.88 8.39 137.40
CA THR A 39 -51.72 9.36 136.29
C THR A 39 -52.26 10.73 136.68
N ALA A 40 -53.41 10.79 137.36
CA ALA A 40 -54.01 12.04 137.85
C ALA A 40 -53.13 12.74 138.89
N ASN A 41 -52.45 12.00 139.77
CA ASN A 41 -51.49 12.58 140.69
C ASN A 41 -50.31 13.20 139.97
N LEU A 42 -49.71 12.47 139.02
CA LEU A 42 -48.60 12.96 138.24
C LEU A 42 -49.01 14.19 137.42
N ALA A 43 -50.13 14.16 136.70
CA ALA A 43 -50.64 15.28 135.92
C ALA A 43 -50.93 16.55 136.75
N ALA A 44 -51.29 16.39 138.03
CA ALA A 44 -51.55 17.50 138.94
C ALA A 44 -50.27 18.12 139.55
N MET A 45 -49.10 17.49 139.42
CA MET A 45 -47.84 18.10 139.91
C MET A 45 -47.54 19.41 139.18
N GLU A 46 -47.17 20.45 139.93
CA GLU A 46 -46.66 21.67 139.30
C GLU A 46 -45.37 21.35 138.52
N THR A 47 -45.16 22.07 137.41
CA THR A 47 -44.06 21.79 136.47
C THR A 47 -42.68 21.92 137.12
N VAL A 48 -42.51 22.90 138.02
CA VAL A 48 -41.26 23.13 138.78
C VAL A 48 -40.95 21.94 139.69
N ASP A 49 -41.98 21.34 140.27
CA ASP A 49 -41.80 20.18 141.16
C ASP A 49 -41.54 18.92 140.35
N PHE A 50 -42.23 18.74 139.23
CA PHE A 50 -41.98 17.65 138.30
C PHE A 50 -40.54 17.67 137.78
N ALA A 51 -40.02 18.85 137.42
CA ALA A 51 -38.63 19.05 137.01
C ALA A 51 -37.61 18.68 138.10
N ALA A 52 -37.98 18.74 139.39
CA ALA A 52 -37.10 18.39 140.50
C ALA A 52 -36.94 16.88 140.75
N LEU A 53 -37.67 16.03 140.01
CA LEU A 53 -37.51 14.57 140.10
C LEU A 53 -36.08 14.14 139.74
N LYS A 54 -35.62 13.01 140.29
CA LYS A 54 -34.34 12.43 139.86
C LYS A 54 -34.51 11.68 138.54
N THR A 55 -33.45 11.56 137.76
CA THR A 55 -33.42 10.76 136.53
C THR A 55 -33.86 9.30 136.79
N ALA A 56 -33.43 8.69 137.90
CA ALA A 56 -33.83 7.35 138.31
C ALA A 56 -35.33 7.21 138.67
N THR A 57 -36.00 8.31 139.07
CA THR A 57 -37.44 8.32 139.32
C THR A 57 -38.25 8.52 138.05
N ILE A 58 -37.78 9.36 137.13
CA ILE A 58 -38.38 9.56 135.80
C ILE A 58 -38.30 8.27 134.98
N ALA A 59 -37.14 7.60 134.96
CA ALA A 59 -36.96 6.30 134.29
C ALA A 59 -37.80 5.15 134.89
N ALA A 60 -38.39 5.34 136.09
CA ALA A 60 -39.22 4.35 136.76
C ALA A 60 -40.73 4.53 136.54
N LEU A 61 -41.15 5.60 135.85
CA LEU A 61 -42.54 5.80 135.45
C LEU A 61 -42.99 4.66 134.53
N SER A 62 -44.17 4.11 134.77
CA SER A 62 -44.80 3.18 133.83
C SER A 62 -45.19 3.88 132.52
N THR A 63 -45.38 3.11 131.45
CA THR A 63 -45.84 3.66 130.16
C THR A 63 -47.19 4.37 130.26
N THR A 64 -48.09 3.89 131.15
CA THR A 64 -49.39 4.53 131.42
C THR A 64 -49.24 5.87 132.15
N GLN A 65 -48.31 5.96 133.09
CA GLN A 65 -47.99 7.21 133.79
C GLN A 65 -47.34 8.22 132.85
N MET A 66 -46.46 7.77 131.97
CA MET A 66 -45.84 8.60 130.93
C MET A 66 -46.85 9.15 129.93
N ALA A 67 -47.81 8.33 129.48
CA ALA A 67 -48.89 8.76 128.57
C ALA A 67 -49.84 9.79 129.22
N GLY A 68 -49.93 9.79 130.56
CA GLY A 68 -50.80 10.69 131.32
C GLY A 68 -50.13 11.98 131.79
N LEU A 69 -48.90 12.27 131.36
CA LEU A 69 -48.25 13.55 131.64
C LEU A 69 -48.90 14.68 130.84
N THR A 70 -48.83 15.90 131.37
CA THR A 70 -49.24 17.09 130.61
C THR A 70 -48.08 17.61 129.76
N SER A 71 -48.35 18.29 128.65
CA SER A 71 -47.30 18.86 127.78
C SER A 71 -46.38 19.83 128.53
N SER A 72 -46.91 20.57 129.51
CA SER A 72 -46.12 21.46 130.37
C SER A 72 -45.14 20.71 131.27
N GLN A 73 -45.47 19.49 131.70
CA GLN A 73 -44.57 18.64 132.50
C GLN A 73 -43.50 17.97 131.64
N VAL A 74 -43.83 17.66 130.39
CA VAL A 74 -42.87 17.15 129.41
C VAL A 74 -41.87 18.25 128.99
N ILE A 75 -42.33 19.49 128.79
CA ILE A 75 -41.46 20.66 128.59
C ILE A 75 -40.53 20.89 129.79
N ALA A 76 -41.02 20.67 131.01
CA ALA A 76 -40.25 20.91 132.23
C ALA A 76 -39.20 19.82 132.55
N LEU A 77 -39.10 18.76 131.74
CA LEU A 77 -38.02 17.79 131.88
C LEU A 77 -36.67 18.48 131.66
N THR A 78 -35.68 18.13 132.46
CA THR A 78 -34.28 18.47 132.20
C THR A 78 -33.69 17.50 131.18
N THR A 79 -32.65 17.94 130.47
CA THR A 79 -31.91 17.13 129.48
C THR A 79 -31.44 15.79 130.03
N ALA A 80 -31.00 15.75 131.29
CA ALA A 80 -30.58 14.52 131.96
C ALA A 80 -31.77 13.58 132.27
N GLN A 81 -32.95 14.13 132.57
CA GLN A 81 -34.17 13.35 132.78
C GLN A 81 -34.70 12.78 131.47
N ALA A 82 -34.74 13.59 130.40
CA ALA A 82 -35.08 13.13 129.06
C ALA A 82 -34.16 11.98 128.62
N ALA A 83 -32.83 12.14 128.74
CA ALA A 83 -31.86 11.08 128.41
C ALA A 83 -32.05 9.77 129.21
N SER A 84 -32.64 9.85 130.40
CA SER A 84 -32.89 8.68 131.26
C SER A 84 -34.11 7.86 130.85
N LEU A 85 -35.01 8.42 130.02
CA LEU A 85 -36.21 7.73 129.54
C LEU A 85 -35.85 6.45 128.78
N THR A 86 -36.73 5.45 128.90
CA THR A 86 -36.65 4.19 128.16
C THR A 86 -37.42 4.29 126.84
N SER A 87 -37.06 3.48 125.85
CA SER A 87 -37.78 3.47 124.55
C SER A 87 -39.28 3.21 124.72
N ALA A 88 -39.68 2.37 125.68
CA ALA A 88 -41.09 2.08 125.95
C ALA A 88 -41.84 3.28 126.55
N GLN A 89 -41.18 4.07 127.40
CA GLN A 89 -41.75 5.28 127.97
C GLN A 89 -41.94 6.36 126.91
N VAL A 90 -40.94 6.57 126.05
CA VAL A 90 -41.03 7.53 124.94
C VAL A 90 -42.09 7.12 123.92
N ALA A 91 -42.19 5.83 123.58
CA ALA A 91 -43.22 5.32 122.66
C ALA A 91 -44.64 5.43 123.23
N ALA A 92 -44.81 5.56 124.55
CA ALA A 92 -46.11 5.73 125.19
C ALA A 92 -46.59 7.21 125.26
N MET A 93 -45.73 8.18 124.95
CA MET A 93 -46.08 9.60 124.98
C MET A 93 -47.03 9.98 123.84
N GLU A 94 -47.92 10.94 124.08
CA GLU A 94 -48.76 11.49 123.02
C GLU A 94 -47.92 12.32 122.03
N THR A 95 -48.42 12.46 120.81
CA THR A 95 -47.73 13.19 119.74
C THR A 95 -47.53 14.67 120.08
N VAL A 96 -48.49 15.28 120.79
CA VAL A 96 -48.44 16.68 121.23
C VAL A 96 -47.32 16.90 122.25
N ASP A 97 -47.07 15.92 123.11
CA ASP A 97 -46.06 16.01 124.15
C ASP A 97 -44.64 15.86 123.60
N LEU A 98 -44.45 14.91 122.69
CA LEU A 98 -43.18 14.75 121.98
C LEU A 98 -42.84 15.99 121.15
N ALA A 99 -43.84 16.62 120.52
CA ALA A 99 -43.67 17.86 119.77
C ALA A 99 -43.39 19.08 120.67
N ALA A 100 -43.96 19.10 121.88
CA ALA A 100 -43.81 20.17 122.85
C ALA A 100 -42.47 20.13 123.60
N MET A 101 -41.83 18.96 123.75
CA MET A 101 -40.57 18.80 124.47
C MET A 101 -39.46 19.71 123.90
N GLU A 102 -38.64 20.32 124.77
CA GLU A 102 -37.55 21.19 124.30
C GLU A 102 -36.59 20.42 123.38
N THR A 103 -36.12 21.08 122.32
CA THR A 103 -35.26 20.47 121.30
C THR A 103 -34.00 19.83 121.91
N VAL A 104 -33.40 20.48 122.90
CA VAL A 104 -32.18 19.98 123.59
C VAL A 104 -32.46 18.69 124.36
N ASP A 105 -33.66 18.55 124.91
CA ASP A 105 -34.08 17.39 125.69
C ASP A 105 -34.49 16.23 124.78
N PHE A 106 -35.18 16.55 123.68
CA PHE A 106 -35.52 15.58 122.63
C PHE A 106 -34.30 14.89 122.06
N VAL A 107 -33.24 15.64 121.75
CA VAL A 107 -32.01 15.07 121.21
C VAL A 107 -31.23 14.26 122.25
N ALA A 108 -31.43 14.55 123.54
CA ALA A 108 -30.80 13.77 124.61
C ALA A 108 -31.41 12.37 124.78
N LEU A 109 -32.58 12.09 124.18
CA LEU A 109 -33.17 10.75 124.16
C LEU A 109 -32.21 9.73 123.52
N LYS A 110 -32.24 8.51 124.05
CA LYS A 110 -31.47 7.38 123.50
C LYS A 110 -31.80 7.17 122.02
N THR A 111 -30.80 6.85 121.22
CA THR A 111 -30.96 6.49 119.80
C THR A 111 -32.04 5.42 119.57
N SER A 112 -32.11 4.42 120.46
CA SER A 112 -33.14 3.36 120.41
C SER A 112 -34.55 3.84 120.74
N ALA A 113 -34.70 4.97 121.43
CA ALA A 113 -36.01 5.56 121.74
C ALA A 113 -36.51 6.37 120.54
N ILE A 114 -35.62 7.17 119.94
CA ILE A 114 -35.91 7.91 118.70
C ILE A 114 -36.25 6.95 117.55
N ALA A 115 -35.46 5.89 117.35
CA ALA A 115 -35.71 4.87 116.32
C ALA A 115 -36.98 4.03 116.56
N GLY A 116 -37.48 4.00 117.80
CA GLY A 116 -38.65 3.24 118.23
C GLY A 116 -39.96 4.04 118.22
N LEU A 117 -39.93 5.30 117.80
CA LEU A 117 -41.13 6.11 117.62
C LEU A 117 -42.05 5.49 116.55
N SER A 118 -43.36 5.70 116.68
CA SER A 118 -44.31 5.42 115.60
C SER A 118 -44.23 6.50 114.51
N THR A 119 -44.77 6.20 113.32
CA THR A 119 -44.81 7.16 112.20
C THR A 119 -45.61 8.41 112.54
N THR A 120 -46.68 8.30 113.32
CA THR A 120 -47.50 9.43 113.76
C THR A 120 -46.78 10.29 114.80
N GLN A 121 -46.06 9.67 115.74
CA GLN A 121 -45.23 10.38 116.71
C GLN A 121 -44.07 11.12 116.05
N PHE A 122 -43.42 10.48 115.07
CA PHE A 122 -42.31 11.11 114.36
C PHE A 122 -42.78 12.25 113.44
N ALA A 123 -43.92 12.09 112.76
CA ALA A 123 -44.48 13.14 111.89
C ALA A 123 -44.92 14.39 112.66
N ALA A 124 -45.25 14.24 113.95
CA ALA A 124 -45.64 15.35 114.82
C ALA A 124 -44.47 16.19 115.34
N LEU A 125 -43.23 15.71 115.21
CA LEU A 125 -42.04 16.44 115.65
C LEU A 125 -41.90 17.77 114.90
N THR A 126 -41.39 18.78 115.58
CA THR A 126 -41.07 20.05 114.93
C THR A 126 -39.84 19.91 114.02
N THR A 127 -39.71 20.77 113.02
CA THR A 127 -38.52 20.83 112.15
C THR A 127 -37.24 21.08 112.95
N ASN A 128 -37.30 21.90 114.01
CA ASN A 128 -36.18 22.14 114.91
C ASN A 128 -35.72 20.87 115.66
N GLN A 129 -36.66 20.04 116.09
CA GLN A 129 -36.34 18.76 116.75
C GLN A 129 -35.68 17.78 115.79
N VAL A 130 -36.15 17.69 114.55
CA VAL A 130 -35.56 16.84 113.50
C VAL A 130 -34.16 17.34 113.09
N ALA A 131 -34.00 18.65 112.89
CA ALA A 131 -32.71 19.27 112.55
C ALA A 131 -31.64 19.05 113.63
N ALA A 132 -32.03 19.00 114.90
CA ALA A 132 -31.11 18.85 116.02
C ALA A 132 -30.68 17.40 116.28
N LEU A 133 -31.31 16.39 115.65
CA LEU A 133 -30.91 14.99 115.80
C LEU A 133 -29.44 14.77 115.41
N THR A 134 -28.74 13.91 116.14
CA THR A 134 -27.39 13.50 115.72
C THR A 134 -27.44 12.61 114.48
N SER A 135 -26.35 12.57 113.70
CA SER A 135 -26.23 11.65 112.55
C SER A 135 -26.39 10.18 112.95
N GLY A 136 -25.99 9.81 114.17
CA GLY A 136 -26.21 8.49 114.75
C GLY A 136 -27.69 8.20 115.05
N GLN A 137 -28.47 9.20 115.48
CA GLN A 137 -29.91 9.06 115.68
C GLN A 137 -30.66 8.95 114.34
N VAL A 138 -30.31 9.79 113.36
CA VAL A 138 -30.89 9.71 112.01
C VAL A 138 -30.52 8.38 111.32
N GLY A 139 -29.27 7.93 111.43
CA GLY A 139 -28.81 6.64 110.89
C GLY A 139 -29.47 5.41 111.52
N ALA A 140 -30.08 5.54 112.70
CA ALA A 140 -30.80 4.46 113.37
C ALA A 140 -32.30 4.39 113.03
N LEU A 141 -32.84 5.38 112.31
CA LEU A 141 -34.25 5.39 111.91
C LEU A 141 -34.56 4.21 111.00
N SER A 142 -35.69 3.54 111.26
CA SER A 142 -36.17 2.47 110.39
C SER A 142 -36.61 3.04 109.04
N THR A 143 -36.54 2.21 108.00
CA THR A 143 -37.05 2.59 106.65
C THR A 143 -38.54 2.93 106.67
N ASN A 144 -39.32 2.34 107.58
CA ASN A 144 -40.74 2.66 107.74
C ASN A 144 -40.95 4.09 108.28
N LEU A 145 -40.15 4.52 109.25
CA LEU A 145 -40.15 5.90 109.76
C LEU A 145 -39.73 6.90 108.69
N ILE A 146 -38.73 6.54 107.88
CA ILE A 146 -38.30 7.39 106.77
C ILE A 146 -39.40 7.52 105.70
N ALA A 147 -40.04 6.41 105.32
CA ALA A 147 -41.05 6.39 104.26
C ALA A 147 -42.38 7.05 104.67
N ASN A 148 -42.82 6.84 105.91
CA ASN A 148 -44.19 7.18 106.34
C ASN A 148 -44.26 8.08 107.58
N GLY A 149 -43.13 8.35 108.25
CA GLY A 149 -43.06 9.16 109.46
C GLY A 149 -42.46 10.55 109.26
N LEU A 150 -41.81 10.83 108.13
CA LEU A 150 -41.23 12.13 107.81
C LEU A 150 -42.12 12.95 106.88
N THR A 151 -42.46 14.17 107.29
CA THR A 151 -43.04 15.20 106.43
C THR A 151 -41.98 15.84 105.53
N THR A 152 -42.37 16.44 104.41
CA THR A 152 -41.42 17.14 103.51
C THR A 152 -40.71 18.31 104.21
N ALA A 153 -41.39 19.05 105.09
CA ALA A 153 -40.78 20.11 105.89
C ALA A 153 -39.70 19.60 106.86
N GLN A 154 -39.89 18.40 107.44
CA GLN A 154 -38.89 17.76 108.29
C GLN A 154 -37.70 17.23 107.49
N VAL A 155 -37.91 16.81 106.23
CA VAL A 155 -36.81 16.42 105.34
C VAL A 155 -35.97 17.62 104.91
N VAL A 156 -36.59 18.77 104.63
CA VAL A 156 -35.90 20.06 104.42
C VAL A 156 -35.06 20.45 105.63
N ALA A 157 -35.52 20.13 106.84
CA ALA A 157 -34.84 20.48 108.08
C ALA A 157 -33.61 19.60 108.40
N LEU A 158 -33.36 18.52 107.65
CA LEU A 158 -32.15 17.72 107.83
C LEU A 158 -30.92 18.55 107.45
N SER A 159 -29.87 18.49 108.27
CA SER A 159 -28.56 19.04 107.93
C SER A 159 -27.80 18.14 106.95
N THR A 160 -26.84 18.74 106.24
CA THR A 160 -25.94 18.05 105.30
C THR A 160 -25.19 16.87 105.94
N THR A 161 -24.81 17.00 107.21
CA THR A 161 -24.15 15.93 107.98
C THR A 161 -25.09 14.77 108.28
N GLN A 162 -26.36 15.06 108.60
CA GLN A 162 -27.38 14.01 108.81
C GLN A 162 -27.70 13.31 107.49
N ALA A 163 -27.85 14.06 106.40
CA ALA A 163 -28.04 13.52 105.07
C ALA A 163 -26.90 12.58 104.64
N ALA A 164 -25.64 13.02 104.77
CA ALA A 164 -24.46 12.18 104.49
C ALA A 164 -24.39 10.91 105.36
N GLY A 165 -24.98 10.96 106.56
CA GLY A 165 -25.08 9.86 107.51
C GLY A 165 -26.10 8.78 107.13
N LEU A 166 -27.06 9.07 106.24
CA LEU A 166 -28.08 8.12 105.81
C LEU A 166 -27.47 6.87 105.14
N THR A 167 -28.14 5.73 105.33
CA THR A 167 -27.81 4.47 104.66
C THR A 167 -28.53 4.37 103.32
N SER A 168 -28.01 3.56 102.39
CA SER A 168 -28.68 3.33 101.08
C SER A 168 -30.11 2.83 101.24
N SER A 169 -30.40 1.98 102.23
CA SER A 169 -31.76 1.47 102.49
C SER A 169 -32.70 2.56 103.00
N GLN A 170 -32.21 3.48 103.84
CA GLN A 170 -33.00 4.62 104.29
C GLN A 170 -33.30 5.58 103.14
N VAL A 171 -32.30 5.89 102.32
CA VAL A 171 -32.51 6.75 101.15
C VAL A 171 -33.50 6.14 100.16
N ALA A 172 -33.41 4.83 99.90
CA ALA A 172 -34.35 4.12 99.05
C ALA A 172 -35.79 4.04 99.63
N ALA A 173 -35.96 4.28 100.94
CA ALA A 173 -37.27 4.27 101.58
C ALA A 173 -38.02 5.61 101.46
N PHE A 174 -37.32 6.72 101.15
CA PHE A 174 -37.99 8.00 100.96
C PHE A 174 -39.01 7.96 99.83
N THR A 175 -40.12 8.69 100.00
CA THR A 175 -41.03 8.96 98.89
C THR A 175 -40.38 9.90 97.87
N THR A 176 -40.92 9.95 96.65
CA THR A 176 -40.47 10.90 95.63
C THR A 176 -40.60 12.36 96.10
N ALA A 177 -41.68 12.67 96.83
CA ALA A 177 -41.91 13.99 97.41
C ALA A 177 -40.88 14.35 98.50
N ASN A 178 -40.48 13.39 99.33
CA ASN A 178 -39.43 13.62 100.32
C ASN A 178 -38.08 13.90 99.66
N LEU A 179 -37.68 13.08 98.68
CA LEU A 179 -36.43 13.30 97.96
C LEU A 179 -36.44 14.63 97.21
N ALA A 180 -37.54 15.00 96.56
CA ALA A 180 -37.67 16.28 95.86
C ALA A 180 -37.63 17.49 96.81
N ALA A 181 -38.13 17.34 98.04
CA ALA A 181 -38.11 18.40 99.05
C ALA A 181 -36.75 18.59 99.73
N MET A 182 -35.90 17.57 99.75
CA MET A 182 -34.56 17.64 100.36
C MET A 182 -33.72 18.77 99.75
N GLU A 183 -33.02 19.56 100.57
CA GLU A 183 -32.19 20.63 100.03
C GLU A 183 -31.12 20.09 99.09
N THR A 184 -30.79 20.86 98.05
CA THR A 184 -29.88 20.42 96.99
C THR A 184 -28.48 20.06 97.52
N VAL A 185 -27.98 20.83 98.50
CA VAL A 185 -26.68 20.59 99.15
C VAL A 185 -26.68 19.30 99.97
N ASP A 186 -27.79 18.98 100.61
CA ASP A 186 -27.94 17.78 101.43
C ASP A 186 -28.08 16.53 100.56
N PHE A 187 -28.86 16.64 99.49
CA PHE A 187 -29.01 15.57 98.51
C PHE A 187 -27.66 15.23 97.86
N ALA A 188 -26.86 16.23 97.50
CA ALA A 188 -25.52 16.03 96.94
C ALA A 188 -24.55 15.34 97.92
N ALA A 189 -24.75 15.52 99.24
CA ALA A 189 -23.94 14.89 100.28
C ALA A 189 -24.26 13.40 100.51
N LEU A 190 -25.32 12.87 99.91
CA LEU A 190 -25.64 11.44 99.98
C LEU A 190 -24.52 10.58 99.37
N LYS A 191 -24.29 9.40 99.95
CA LYS A 191 -23.29 8.46 99.45
C LYS A 191 -23.61 8.03 98.02
N THR A 192 -22.58 7.82 97.21
CA THR A 192 -22.70 7.30 95.83
C THR A 192 -23.55 6.03 95.75
N SER A 193 -23.40 5.11 96.72
CA SER A 193 -24.19 3.87 96.80
C SER A 193 -25.66 4.10 97.15
N ALA A 194 -26.01 5.22 97.76
CA ALA A 194 -27.39 5.57 98.09
C ALA A 194 -28.08 6.17 96.87
N ILE A 195 -27.41 7.10 96.18
CA ILE A 195 -27.87 7.67 94.91
C ILE A 195 -28.05 6.58 93.84
N ALA A 196 -27.08 5.67 93.68
CA ALA A 196 -27.19 4.55 92.73
C ALA A 196 -28.30 3.55 93.06
N GLY A 197 -28.77 3.50 94.31
CA GLY A 197 -29.81 2.61 94.80
C GLY A 197 -31.23 3.17 94.68
N LEU A 198 -31.41 4.38 94.17
CA LEU A 198 -32.72 4.98 93.92
C LEU A 198 -33.49 4.17 92.86
N SER A 199 -34.82 4.14 92.97
CA SER A 199 -35.69 3.64 91.91
C SER A 199 -35.82 4.66 90.77
N THR A 200 -36.26 4.21 89.60
CA THR A 200 -36.52 5.10 88.44
C THR A 200 -37.52 6.20 88.77
N ALA A 201 -38.58 5.89 89.53
CA ALA A 201 -39.59 6.86 89.95
C ALA A 201 -39.04 7.89 90.95
N GLN A 202 -38.19 7.46 91.89
CA GLN A 202 -37.51 8.36 92.83
C GLN A 202 -36.55 9.30 92.11
N PHE A 203 -35.76 8.77 91.18
CA PHE A 203 -34.82 9.58 90.42
C PHE A 203 -35.51 10.56 89.46
N ALA A 204 -36.58 10.13 88.78
CA ALA A 204 -37.39 10.99 87.92
C ALA A 204 -38.10 12.11 88.71
N GLY A 205 -38.39 11.88 89.99
CA GLY A 205 -38.98 12.86 90.89
C GLY A 205 -38.00 13.93 91.41
N LEU A 206 -36.69 13.78 91.17
CA LEU A 206 -35.70 14.78 91.59
C LEU A 206 -35.85 16.09 90.81
N THR A 207 -35.56 17.19 91.47
CA THR A 207 -35.48 18.50 90.79
C THR A 207 -34.23 18.57 89.89
N THR A 208 -34.26 19.45 88.89
CA THR A 208 -33.09 19.69 88.03
C THR A 208 -31.87 20.16 88.81
N ASN A 209 -32.06 20.98 89.85
CA ASN A 209 -30.98 21.44 90.73
C ASN A 209 -30.32 20.29 91.50
N GLN A 210 -31.11 19.32 91.98
CA GLN A 210 -30.57 18.15 92.67
C GLN A 210 -29.76 17.25 91.74
N VAL A 211 -30.22 17.06 90.50
CA VAL A 211 -29.46 16.31 89.49
C VAL A 211 -28.17 17.07 89.11
N ALA A 212 -28.24 18.38 88.89
CA ALA A 212 -27.08 19.24 88.59
C ALA A 212 -26.02 19.25 89.71
N ALA A 213 -26.43 19.05 90.97
CA ALA A 213 -25.53 19.01 92.12
C ALA A 213 -24.81 17.67 92.32
N LEU A 214 -25.18 16.61 91.58
CA LEU A 214 -24.50 15.32 91.66
C LEU A 214 -23.06 15.40 91.16
N THR A 215 -22.15 14.70 91.83
CA THR A 215 -20.77 14.54 91.35
C THR A 215 -20.69 13.61 90.15
N SER A 216 -19.61 13.70 89.37
CA SER A 216 -19.34 12.76 88.27
C SER A 216 -19.22 11.31 88.74
N ALA A 217 -18.75 11.07 89.97
CA ALA A 217 -18.71 9.76 90.59
C ALA A 217 -20.11 9.21 90.93
N GLN A 218 -21.01 10.08 91.42
CA GLN A 218 -22.42 9.70 91.64
C GLN A 218 -23.12 9.39 90.32
N MET A 219 -22.93 10.22 89.29
CA MET A 219 -23.50 10.00 87.96
C MET A 219 -22.97 8.71 87.30
N GLY A 220 -21.66 8.46 87.37
CA GLY A 220 -21.05 7.26 86.80
C GLY A 220 -21.42 5.95 87.52
N ALA A 221 -21.91 6.03 88.76
CA ALA A 221 -22.36 4.86 89.53
C ALA A 221 -23.82 4.46 89.26
N LEU A 222 -24.60 5.31 88.58
CA LEU A 222 -26.00 5.03 88.26
C LEU A 222 -26.13 3.81 87.34
N SER A 223 -27.14 2.97 87.57
CA SER A 223 -27.42 1.85 86.66
C SER A 223 -27.91 2.35 85.30
N THR A 224 -27.69 1.56 84.25
CA THR A 224 -28.24 1.86 82.91
C THR A 224 -29.76 1.92 82.91
N ASN A 225 -30.44 1.15 83.77
CA ASN A 225 -31.90 1.20 83.88
C ASN A 225 -32.38 2.56 84.41
N LEU A 226 -31.67 3.10 85.41
CA LEU A 226 -31.98 4.41 85.99
C LEU A 226 -31.65 5.55 85.02
N ILE A 227 -30.54 5.45 84.28
CA ILE A 227 -30.24 6.42 83.21
C ILE A 227 -31.29 6.36 82.09
N ALA A 228 -31.68 5.17 81.64
CA ALA A 228 -32.63 5.00 80.54
C ALA A 228 -34.07 5.41 80.88
N ASN A 229 -34.52 5.11 82.10
CA ASN A 229 -35.94 5.23 82.49
C ASN A 229 -36.21 6.17 83.66
N GLY A 230 -35.15 6.68 84.31
CA GLY A 230 -35.25 7.58 85.46
C GLY A 230 -34.90 9.03 85.16
N LEU A 231 -34.23 9.33 84.05
CA LEU A 231 -33.90 10.71 83.65
C LEU A 231 -34.96 11.32 82.75
N THR A 232 -35.49 12.47 83.14
CA THR A 232 -36.31 13.33 82.28
C THR A 232 -35.43 14.20 81.37
N THR A 233 -35.98 14.71 80.26
CA THR A 233 -35.24 15.62 79.37
C THR A 233 -34.79 16.90 80.07
N ALA A 234 -35.61 17.46 80.96
CA ALA A 234 -35.25 18.63 81.76
C ALA A 234 -34.07 18.37 82.72
N GLN A 235 -33.99 17.16 83.29
CA GLN A 235 -32.85 16.75 84.12
C GLN A 235 -31.58 16.51 83.30
N VAL A 236 -31.71 16.07 82.04
CA VAL A 236 -30.56 15.93 81.14
C VAL A 236 -30.03 17.29 80.69
N VAL A 237 -30.90 18.26 80.41
CA VAL A 237 -30.51 19.67 80.16
C VAL A 237 -29.76 20.26 81.34
N ALA A 238 -30.10 19.85 82.56
CA ALA A 238 -29.47 20.36 83.79
C ALA A 238 -28.12 19.71 84.12
N LEU A 239 -27.66 18.72 83.35
CA LEU A 239 -26.34 18.14 83.55
C LEU A 239 -25.27 19.18 83.23
N SER A 240 -24.16 19.13 83.95
CA SER A 240 -22.95 19.85 83.60
C SER A 240 -22.04 19.01 82.71
N SER A 241 -21.13 19.66 82.00
CA SER A 241 -20.17 18.98 81.12
C SER A 241 -19.28 17.99 81.89
N THR A 242 -18.99 18.28 83.17
CA THR A 242 -18.25 17.36 84.05
C THR A 242 -19.06 16.09 84.37
N GLN A 243 -20.37 16.22 84.56
CA GLN A 243 -21.26 15.09 84.80
C GLN A 243 -21.45 14.25 83.53
N ALA A 244 -21.66 14.91 82.38
CA ALA A 244 -21.75 14.25 81.09
C ALA A 244 -20.47 13.44 80.77
N ALA A 245 -19.28 14.03 80.98
CA ALA A 245 -17.99 13.34 80.84
C ALA A 245 -17.82 12.16 81.84
N GLY A 246 -18.51 12.23 82.98
CA GLY A 246 -18.56 11.20 84.01
C GLY A 246 -19.39 9.98 83.65
N LEU A 247 -20.32 10.09 82.70
CA LEU A 247 -21.13 8.97 82.23
C LEU A 247 -20.26 7.93 81.50
N THR A 248 -20.61 6.66 81.70
CA THR A 248 -19.97 5.52 81.03
C THR A 248 -20.59 5.27 79.66
N SER A 249 -19.85 4.65 78.75
CA SER A 249 -20.36 4.25 77.42
C SER A 249 -21.66 3.43 77.50
N ARG A 250 -21.82 2.57 78.51
CA ARG A 250 -23.06 1.78 78.69
C ARG A 250 -24.24 2.65 79.10
N GLN A 251 -24.01 3.65 79.95
CA GLN A 251 -25.06 4.59 80.36
C GLN A 251 -25.49 5.46 79.18
N ILE A 252 -24.53 5.98 78.40
CA ILE A 252 -24.83 6.76 77.19
C ILE A 252 -25.59 5.92 76.16
N ALA A 253 -25.17 4.69 75.88
CA ALA A 253 -25.88 3.79 74.98
C ALA A 253 -27.29 3.40 75.48
N SER A 254 -27.59 3.60 76.78
CA SER A 254 -28.92 3.35 77.35
C SER A 254 -29.85 4.56 77.35
N LEU A 255 -29.35 5.77 77.10
CA LEU A 255 -30.18 6.97 77.01
C LEU A 255 -31.19 6.87 75.86
N SER A 256 -32.39 7.41 76.06
CA SER A 256 -33.33 7.57 74.95
C SER A 256 -32.81 8.58 73.93
N THR A 257 -33.30 8.52 72.69
CA THR A 257 -32.99 9.52 71.66
C THR A 257 -33.44 10.92 72.09
N ALA A 258 -34.58 11.03 72.77
CA ALA A 258 -35.08 12.30 73.32
C ALA A 258 -34.16 12.87 74.42
N ASN A 259 -33.60 12.03 75.29
CA ASN A 259 -32.64 12.49 76.28
C ASN A 259 -31.35 12.97 75.62
N LEU A 260 -30.82 12.22 74.64
CA LEU A 260 -29.63 12.65 73.91
C LEU A 260 -29.88 13.97 73.17
N ALA A 261 -30.99 14.11 72.43
CA ALA A 261 -31.34 15.35 71.74
C ALA A 261 -31.50 16.55 72.68
N ALA A 262 -31.98 16.33 73.91
CA ALA A 262 -32.16 17.36 74.92
C ALA A 262 -30.85 17.80 75.59
N MET A 263 -29.78 17.00 75.51
CA MET A 263 -28.51 17.33 76.14
C MET A 263 -27.87 18.56 75.46
N GLU A 264 -27.39 19.53 76.24
CA GLU A 264 -26.78 20.73 75.68
C GLU A 264 -25.54 20.36 74.84
N THR A 265 -25.26 21.14 73.79
CA THR A 265 -24.18 20.83 72.84
C THR A 265 -22.81 20.78 73.53
N VAL A 266 -22.58 21.66 74.51
CA VAL A 266 -21.35 21.69 75.31
C VAL A 266 -21.16 20.43 76.16
N ASP A 267 -22.25 19.87 76.68
CA ASP A 267 -22.22 18.64 77.47
C ASP A 267 -22.08 17.40 76.59
N PHE A 268 -22.71 17.42 75.42
CA PHE A 268 -22.51 16.42 74.38
C PHE A 268 -21.05 16.36 73.91
N ALA A 269 -20.45 17.52 73.67
CA ALA A 269 -19.03 17.64 73.32
C ALA A 269 -18.10 17.14 74.44
N ALA A 270 -18.53 17.18 75.71
CA ALA A 270 -17.77 16.66 76.85
C ALA A 270 -17.76 15.12 76.97
N LEU A 271 -18.59 14.41 76.20
CA LEU A 271 -18.61 12.95 76.19
C LEU A 271 -17.27 12.37 75.70
N LYS A 272 -16.89 11.23 76.27
CA LYS A 272 -15.69 10.50 75.82
C LYS A 272 -15.89 9.95 74.40
N THR A 273 -14.82 9.86 73.62
CA THR A 273 -14.86 9.21 72.28
C THR A 273 -15.38 7.77 72.34
N SER A 274 -15.07 7.03 73.41
CA SER A 274 -15.63 5.68 73.63
C SER A 274 -17.14 5.68 73.88
N ALA A 275 -17.72 6.80 74.35
CA ALA A 275 -19.16 6.94 74.53
C ALA A 275 -19.84 7.27 73.19
N ILE A 276 -19.25 8.18 72.40
CA ILE A 276 -19.72 8.48 71.04
C ILE A 276 -19.71 7.22 70.16
N ALA A 277 -18.62 6.46 70.17
CA ALA A 277 -18.53 5.19 69.44
C ALA A 277 -19.50 4.09 69.93
N SER A 278 -20.08 4.25 71.12
CA SER A 278 -21.06 3.31 71.70
C SER A 278 -22.52 3.67 71.42
N LEU A 279 -22.79 4.86 70.85
CA LEU A 279 -24.14 5.25 70.45
C LEU A 279 -24.70 4.28 69.41
N THR A 280 -25.96 3.93 69.54
CA THR A 280 -26.69 3.15 68.53
C THR A 280 -26.99 4.01 67.31
N THR A 281 -27.27 3.39 66.16
CA THR A 281 -27.66 4.12 64.94
C THR A 281 -28.95 4.93 65.14
N ALA A 282 -29.91 4.43 65.93
CA ALA A 282 -31.11 5.19 66.28
C ALA A 282 -30.80 6.43 67.13
N GLN A 283 -29.81 6.34 68.03
CA GLN A 283 -29.35 7.48 68.80
C GLN A 283 -28.61 8.51 67.95
N ILE A 284 -27.84 8.08 66.95
CA ILE A 284 -27.19 8.97 65.99
C ILE A 284 -28.21 9.73 65.16
N VAL A 285 -29.25 9.05 64.64
CA VAL A 285 -30.37 9.69 63.91
C VAL A 285 -31.14 10.66 64.81
N GLY A 286 -31.19 10.39 66.12
CA GLY A 286 -31.85 11.26 67.09
C GLY A 286 -31.05 12.49 67.52
N LEU A 287 -29.80 12.66 67.06
CA LEU A 287 -29.01 13.84 67.40
C LEU A 287 -29.56 15.08 66.68
N THR A 288 -29.38 16.24 67.29
CA THR A 288 -29.64 17.51 66.60
C THR A 288 -28.43 17.89 65.75
N SER A 289 -28.63 18.64 64.65
CA SER A 289 -27.52 19.12 63.83
C SER A 289 -26.52 19.96 64.62
N ALA A 290 -26.96 20.67 65.66
CA ALA A 290 -26.07 21.42 66.55
C ALA A 290 -25.15 20.51 67.39
N GLN A 291 -25.62 19.32 67.78
CA GLN A 291 -24.80 18.32 68.48
C GLN A 291 -23.81 17.64 67.54
N VAL A 292 -24.21 17.41 66.29
CA VAL A 292 -23.32 16.89 65.25
C VAL A 292 -22.21 17.89 64.93
N VAL A 293 -22.55 19.18 64.77
CA VAL A 293 -21.57 20.27 64.60
C VAL A 293 -20.69 20.44 65.84
N GLY A 294 -21.23 20.22 67.04
CA GLY A 294 -20.48 20.31 68.30
C GLY A 294 -19.54 19.13 68.58
N LEU A 295 -19.48 18.12 67.72
CA LEU A 295 -18.51 17.05 67.84
C LEU A 295 -17.09 17.62 67.71
N THR A 296 -16.18 17.13 68.56
CA THR A 296 -14.74 17.36 68.33
C THR A 296 -14.23 16.44 67.23
N THR A 297 -13.11 16.81 66.60
CA THR A 297 -12.45 16.00 65.57
C THR A 297 -12.12 14.57 66.06
N LEU A 298 -11.74 14.40 67.34
CA LEU A 298 -11.50 13.07 67.91
C LEU A 298 -12.79 12.26 68.09
N GLN A 299 -13.90 12.91 68.41
CA GLN A 299 -15.20 12.25 68.51
C GLN A 299 -15.73 11.87 67.14
N ALA A 300 -15.64 12.74 66.13
CA ALA A 300 -15.97 12.43 64.76
C ALA A 300 -15.15 11.22 64.26
N ALA A 301 -13.83 11.22 64.43
CA ALA A 301 -12.96 10.09 64.09
C ALA A 301 -13.31 8.78 64.81
N SER A 302 -13.93 8.86 65.99
CA SER A 302 -14.36 7.70 66.78
C SER A 302 -15.62 7.02 66.24
N LEU A 303 -16.43 7.72 65.44
CA LEU A 303 -17.64 7.18 64.84
C LEU A 303 -17.34 5.90 64.04
N THR A 304 -18.30 4.99 64.06
CA THR A 304 -18.27 3.74 63.30
C THR A 304 -18.90 3.97 61.93
N SER A 305 -18.56 3.12 60.96
CA SER A 305 -19.15 3.20 59.61
C SER A 305 -20.68 3.03 59.64
N ALA A 306 -21.23 2.23 60.56
CA ALA A 306 -22.66 2.07 60.73
C ALA A 306 -23.34 3.34 61.27
N GLN A 307 -22.69 4.03 62.21
CA GLN A 307 -23.18 5.30 62.76
C GLN A 307 -23.19 6.38 61.67
N VAL A 308 -22.08 6.57 60.95
CA VAL A 308 -21.99 7.55 59.84
C VAL A 308 -23.01 7.25 58.74
N ALA A 309 -23.18 5.98 58.36
CA ALA A 309 -24.17 5.60 57.36
C ALA A 309 -25.62 5.88 57.81
N ALA A 310 -25.90 5.89 59.11
CA ALA A 310 -27.21 6.21 59.66
C ALA A 310 -27.48 7.73 59.76
N MET A 311 -26.45 8.58 59.68
CA MET A 311 -26.63 10.03 59.78
C MET A 311 -27.47 10.58 58.62
N GLU A 312 -28.26 11.60 58.91
CA GLU A 312 -29.01 12.31 57.87
C GLU A 312 -28.07 13.11 56.96
N THR A 313 -28.52 13.37 55.72
CA THR A 313 -27.72 14.11 54.74
C THR A 313 -27.42 15.53 55.22
N VAL A 314 -28.37 16.15 55.91
CA VAL A 314 -28.22 17.51 56.46
C VAL A 314 -27.18 17.57 57.57
N ASP A 315 -27.09 16.53 58.40
CA ASP A 315 -26.13 16.47 59.49
C ASP A 315 -24.71 16.25 58.98
N LEU A 316 -24.52 15.35 58.01
CA LEU A 316 -23.23 15.17 57.35
C LEU A 316 -22.79 16.45 56.63
N ALA A 317 -23.70 17.18 55.98
CA ALA A 317 -23.41 18.46 55.34
C ALA A 317 -23.06 19.57 56.36
N ALA A 318 -23.69 19.55 57.54
CA ALA A 318 -23.47 20.52 58.59
C ALA A 318 -22.15 20.30 59.36
N MET A 319 -21.65 19.06 59.46
CA MET A 319 -20.37 18.75 60.12
C MET A 319 -19.24 19.67 59.63
N GLU A 320 -18.41 20.15 60.56
CA GLU A 320 -17.22 20.91 60.20
C GLU A 320 -16.33 20.10 59.26
N THR A 321 -15.71 20.77 58.29
CA THR A 321 -14.91 20.08 57.26
C THR A 321 -13.74 19.28 57.86
N THR A 322 -13.10 19.81 58.91
CA THR A 322 -12.03 19.13 59.66
C THR A 322 -12.51 17.84 60.32
N ASP A 323 -13.73 17.86 60.87
CA ASP A 323 -14.31 16.70 61.54
C ASP A 323 -14.77 15.66 60.54
N PHE A 324 -15.38 16.09 59.43
CA PHE A 324 -15.79 15.20 58.35
C PHE A 324 -14.61 14.44 57.75
N VAL A 325 -13.49 15.11 57.46
CA VAL A 325 -12.31 14.42 56.90
C VAL A 325 -11.63 13.49 57.91
N SER A 326 -11.83 13.70 59.21
CA SER A 326 -11.32 12.81 60.27
C SER A 326 -12.04 11.45 60.34
N LEU A 327 -13.19 11.32 59.67
CA LEU A 327 -13.92 10.06 59.57
C LEU A 327 -13.06 8.98 58.89
N LYS A 328 -13.23 7.75 59.37
CA LYS A 328 -12.54 6.58 58.80
C LYS A 328 -12.85 6.45 57.31
N THR A 329 -11.86 6.08 56.51
CA THR A 329 -12.02 5.81 55.07
C THR A 329 -13.17 4.85 54.77
N THR A 330 -13.38 3.83 55.61
CA THR A 330 -14.50 2.87 55.45
C THR A 330 -15.87 3.49 55.73
N ALA A 331 -15.95 4.54 56.56
CA ALA A 331 -17.18 5.28 56.80
C ALA A 331 -17.51 6.18 55.60
N ILE A 332 -16.53 6.92 55.09
CA ILE A 332 -16.69 7.74 53.87
C ILE A 332 -17.06 6.86 52.66
N ALA A 333 -16.41 5.72 52.48
CA ALA A 333 -16.72 4.77 51.40
C ALA A 333 -18.12 4.14 51.52
N GLY A 334 -18.69 4.11 52.73
CA GLY A 334 -20.02 3.56 53.02
C GLY A 334 -21.16 4.56 52.87
N LEU A 335 -20.89 5.82 52.53
CA LEU A 335 -21.93 6.82 52.29
C LEU A 335 -22.80 6.44 51.09
N SER A 336 -24.10 6.65 51.23
CA SER A 336 -25.04 6.55 50.10
C SER A 336 -24.80 7.64 49.07
N THR A 337 -25.32 7.45 47.84
CA THR A 337 -25.25 8.47 46.78
C THR A 337 -25.91 9.78 47.21
N SER A 338 -27.03 9.73 47.92
CA SER A 338 -27.72 10.91 48.47
C SER A 338 -26.94 11.61 49.56
N GLN A 339 -26.30 10.86 50.46
CA GLN A 339 -25.46 11.45 51.52
C GLN A 339 -24.24 12.14 50.91
N PHE A 340 -23.58 11.50 49.94
CA PHE A 340 -22.42 12.07 49.28
C PHE A 340 -22.79 13.31 48.43
N ALA A 341 -23.92 13.26 47.71
CA ALA A 341 -24.41 14.41 46.94
C ALA A 341 -24.79 15.61 47.83
N GLY A 342 -25.19 15.35 49.07
CA GLY A 342 -25.49 16.39 50.06
C GLY A 342 -24.26 17.08 50.66
N LEU A 343 -23.06 16.54 50.49
CA LEU A 343 -21.83 17.14 51.01
C LEU A 343 -21.53 18.47 50.35
N THR A 344 -20.93 19.38 51.11
CA THR A 344 -20.44 20.64 50.56
C THR A 344 -19.21 20.43 49.67
N THR A 345 -18.95 21.38 48.76
CA THR A 345 -17.74 21.35 47.92
C THR A 345 -16.46 21.38 48.77
N ASN A 346 -16.46 22.11 49.88
CA ASN A 346 -15.33 22.16 50.82
C ASN A 346 -15.06 20.80 51.48
N GLN A 347 -16.10 20.07 51.87
CA GLN A 347 -15.96 18.73 52.43
C GLN A 347 -15.38 17.75 51.41
N VAL A 348 -15.86 17.78 50.15
CA VAL A 348 -15.31 16.94 49.08
C VAL A 348 -13.86 17.33 48.75
N ALA A 349 -13.55 18.62 48.63
CA ALA A 349 -12.19 19.11 48.38
C ALA A 349 -11.20 18.73 49.49
N ALA A 350 -11.66 18.62 50.73
CA ALA A 350 -10.83 18.25 51.88
C ALA A 350 -10.53 16.74 51.95
N LEU A 351 -11.27 15.87 51.24
CA LEU A 351 -11.05 14.43 51.28
C LEU A 351 -9.64 14.05 50.82
N THR A 352 -9.03 13.08 51.49
CA THR A 352 -7.74 12.53 51.04
C THR A 352 -7.92 11.71 49.75
N SER A 353 -6.83 11.52 48.99
CA SER A 353 -6.84 10.64 47.82
C SER A 353 -7.21 9.19 48.16
N SER A 354 -6.87 8.72 49.36
CA SER A 354 -7.29 7.41 49.88
C SER A 354 -8.79 7.34 50.15
N GLN A 355 -9.40 8.40 50.67
CA GLN A 355 -10.85 8.48 50.87
C GLN A 355 -11.59 8.52 49.53
N MET A 356 -11.15 9.37 48.59
CA MET A 356 -11.73 9.42 47.24
C MET A 356 -11.57 8.10 46.47
N GLY A 357 -10.40 7.47 46.53
CA GLY A 357 -10.13 6.19 45.89
C GLY A 357 -10.91 5.01 46.49
N ALA A 358 -11.38 5.12 47.73
CA ALA A 358 -12.21 4.09 48.38
C ALA A 358 -13.70 4.17 48.01
N LEU A 359 -14.16 5.26 47.39
CA LEU A 359 -15.56 5.44 47.01
C LEU A 359 -15.99 4.39 45.97
N SER A 360 -17.20 3.86 46.14
CA SER A 360 -17.79 2.96 45.14
C SER A 360 -18.04 3.66 43.81
N THR A 361 -18.03 2.91 42.71
CA THR A 361 -18.38 3.46 41.39
C THR A 361 -19.81 4.01 41.34
N ASN A 362 -20.73 3.53 42.18
CA ASN A 362 -22.08 4.06 42.27
C ASN A 362 -22.09 5.48 42.86
N VAL A 363 -21.31 5.72 43.92
CA VAL A 363 -21.15 7.07 44.49
C VAL A 363 -20.48 8.01 43.49
N ILE A 364 -19.46 7.54 42.76
CA ILE A 364 -18.81 8.35 41.74
C ILE A 364 -19.75 8.69 40.57
N ALA A 365 -20.57 7.73 40.12
CA ALA A 365 -21.49 7.92 39.00
C ALA A 365 -22.71 8.79 39.34
N ASN A 366 -23.28 8.61 40.54
CA ASN A 366 -24.61 9.13 40.89
C ASN A 366 -24.62 10.02 42.15
N GLY A 367 -23.50 10.12 42.87
CA GLY A 367 -23.38 10.91 44.10
C GLY A 367 -22.54 12.18 43.95
N LEU A 368 -21.79 12.36 42.86
CA LEU A 368 -20.99 13.56 42.60
C LEU A 368 -21.75 14.59 41.75
N THR A 369 -21.88 15.81 42.25
CA THR A 369 -22.32 16.96 41.45
C THR A 369 -21.16 17.55 40.65
N THR A 370 -21.46 18.29 39.58
CA THR A 370 -20.41 18.97 38.79
C THR A 370 -19.62 19.99 39.62
N ALA A 371 -20.27 20.70 40.56
CA ALA A 371 -19.58 21.62 41.47
C ALA A 371 -18.61 20.90 42.42
N GLN A 372 -18.95 19.71 42.90
CA GLN A 372 -18.05 18.89 43.72
C GLN A 372 -16.88 18.34 42.90
N VAL A 373 -17.09 18.05 41.60
CA VAL A 373 -16.01 17.62 40.70
C VAL A 373 -15.04 18.76 40.37
N VAL A 374 -15.54 19.97 40.15
CA VAL A 374 -14.71 21.19 40.01
C VAL A 374 -13.86 21.42 41.26
N ALA A 375 -14.38 21.08 42.45
CA ALA A 375 -13.68 21.26 43.72
C ALA A 375 -12.62 20.18 44.02
N LEU A 376 -12.48 19.16 43.18
CA LEU A 376 -11.43 18.16 43.35
C LEU A 376 -10.05 18.80 43.17
N SER A 377 -9.08 18.32 43.92
CA SER A 377 -7.67 18.62 43.69
C SER A 377 -7.04 17.60 42.75
N SER A 378 -5.92 18.00 42.15
CA SER A 378 -5.16 17.13 41.25
C SER A 378 -4.67 15.84 41.95
N THR A 379 -4.42 15.90 43.26
CA THR A 379 -4.04 14.72 44.06
C THR A 379 -5.22 13.75 44.22
N GLN A 380 -6.43 14.26 44.38
CA GLN A 380 -7.64 13.44 44.47
C GLN A 380 -7.98 12.83 43.11
N ALA A 381 -7.92 13.61 42.03
CA ALA A 381 -8.12 13.13 40.66
C ALA A 381 -7.13 12.00 40.32
N ALA A 382 -5.84 12.18 40.61
CA ALA A 382 -4.82 11.15 40.45
C ALA A 382 -5.05 9.88 41.31
N GLY A 383 -5.79 10.02 42.41
CA GLY A 383 -6.19 8.95 43.31
C GLY A 383 -7.31 8.05 42.78
N LEU A 384 -8.09 8.53 41.80
CA LEU A 384 -9.20 7.78 41.22
C LEU A 384 -8.69 6.58 40.39
N SER A 385 -9.42 5.47 40.51
CA SER A 385 -9.16 4.25 39.74
C SER A 385 -9.80 4.29 38.35
N SER A 386 -9.33 3.46 37.42
CA SER A 386 -9.90 3.36 36.07
C SER A 386 -11.39 3.01 36.09
N ARG A 387 -11.86 2.24 37.08
CA ARG A 387 -13.28 1.91 37.25
C ARG A 387 -14.10 3.10 37.70
N GLN A 388 -13.55 3.94 38.58
CA GLN A 388 -14.22 5.16 39.05
C GLN A 388 -14.30 6.19 37.92
N ILE A 389 -13.20 6.41 37.18
CA ILE A 389 -13.20 7.31 36.02
C ILE A 389 -14.18 6.83 34.94
N ALA A 390 -14.21 5.53 34.62
CA ALA A 390 -15.18 4.98 33.68
C ALA A 390 -16.64 5.07 34.16
N ALA A 391 -16.87 5.26 35.46
CA ALA A 391 -18.20 5.46 36.03
C ALA A 391 -18.65 6.92 36.06
N LEU A 392 -17.74 7.89 35.90
CA LEU A 392 -18.09 9.31 35.83
C LEU A 392 -19.00 9.59 34.63
N SER A 393 -20.01 10.42 34.84
CA SER A 393 -20.80 10.95 33.74
C SER A 393 -19.95 11.84 32.82
N THR A 394 -20.39 12.01 31.58
CA THR A 394 -19.75 12.95 30.63
C THR A 394 -19.77 14.38 31.16
N ALA A 395 -20.84 14.79 31.83
CA ALA A 395 -20.95 16.12 32.46
C ALA A 395 -19.96 16.30 33.62
N ASN A 396 -19.74 15.28 34.44
CA ASN A 396 -18.72 15.34 35.49
C ASN A 396 -17.31 15.42 34.90
N LEU A 397 -17.00 14.60 33.90
CA LEU A 397 -15.70 14.66 33.21
C LEU A 397 -15.48 16.03 32.58
N ALA A 398 -16.46 16.59 31.87
CA ALA A 398 -16.37 17.93 31.28
C ALA A 398 -16.19 19.05 32.33
N ALA A 399 -16.79 18.88 33.52
CA ALA A 399 -16.68 19.85 34.62
C ALA A 399 -15.33 19.80 35.34
N MET A 400 -14.57 18.70 35.22
CA MET A 400 -13.26 18.59 35.88
C MET A 400 -12.27 19.61 35.30
N GLU A 401 -11.56 20.33 36.15
CA GLU A 401 -10.59 21.33 35.66
C GLU A 401 -9.49 20.67 34.85
N THR A 402 -8.93 21.39 33.88
CA THR A 402 -7.91 20.86 32.96
C THR A 402 -6.66 20.36 33.70
N VAL A 403 -6.27 21.03 34.78
CA VAL A 403 -5.13 20.64 35.62
C VAL A 403 -5.38 19.32 36.36
N ASP A 404 -6.62 19.07 36.79
CA ASP A 404 -6.99 17.82 37.48
C ASP A 404 -7.17 16.68 36.49
N PHE A 405 -7.70 16.98 35.30
CA PHE A 405 -7.73 16.03 34.19
C PHE A 405 -6.33 15.60 33.78
N ALA A 406 -5.38 16.54 33.67
CA ALA A 406 -3.98 16.24 33.38
C ALA A 406 -3.31 15.41 34.50
N ALA A 407 -3.80 15.47 35.73
CA ALA A 407 -3.30 14.66 36.84
C ALA A 407 -3.77 13.19 36.81
N LEU A 408 -4.75 12.84 35.96
CA LEU A 408 -5.22 11.47 35.80
C LEU A 408 -4.10 10.53 35.30
N LYS A 409 -4.07 9.30 35.80
CA LYS A 409 -3.09 8.31 35.34
C LYS A 409 -3.40 7.88 33.90
N THR A 410 -2.36 7.55 33.12
CA THR A 410 -2.51 7.07 31.74
C THR A 410 -3.42 5.85 31.60
N ALA A 411 -3.43 4.95 32.59
CA ALA A 411 -4.33 3.79 32.65
C ALA A 411 -5.81 4.15 32.87
N THR A 412 -6.09 5.34 33.40
CA THR A 412 -7.47 5.85 33.57
C THR A 412 -7.95 6.54 32.30
N ILE A 413 -7.08 7.31 31.63
CA ILE A 413 -7.36 7.88 30.30
C ILE A 413 -7.64 6.78 29.27
N ALA A 414 -6.82 5.72 29.26
CA ALA A 414 -7.03 4.56 28.39
C ALA A 414 -8.32 3.77 28.69
N ALA A 415 -8.93 3.97 29.86
CA ALA A 415 -10.18 3.33 30.26
C ALA A 415 -11.42 4.19 29.98
N LEU A 416 -11.25 5.43 29.51
CA LEU A 416 -12.37 6.27 29.07
C LEU A 416 -13.11 5.60 27.93
N THR A 417 -14.43 5.64 28.01
CA THR A 417 -15.32 5.17 26.95
C THR A 417 -15.38 6.18 25.81
N SER A 418 -15.77 5.75 24.60
CA SER A 418 -15.95 6.68 23.47
C SER A 418 -16.95 7.81 23.77
N ALA A 419 -18.02 7.54 24.52
CA ALA A 419 -18.97 8.58 24.94
C ALA A 419 -18.34 9.60 25.90
N GLN A 420 -17.44 9.14 26.78
CA GLN A 420 -16.70 10.03 27.67
C GLN A 420 -15.68 10.88 26.92
N ILE A 421 -15.02 10.33 25.89
CA ILE A 421 -14.09 11.09 25.03
C ILE A 421 -14.84 12.20 24.28
N VAL A 422 -16.02 11.90 23.70
CA VAL A 422 -16.88 12.90 23.05
C VAL A 422 -17.34 13.99 24.04
N GLY A 423 -17.49 13.64 25.32
CA GLY A 423 -17.89 14.58 26.36
C GLY A 423 -16.75 15.47 26.89
N LEU A 424 -15.50 15.26 26.47
CA LEU A 424 -14.39 16.11 26.90
C LEU A 424 -14.48 17.49 26.25
N THR A 425 -13.95 18.50 26.93
CA THR A 425 -13.74 19.82 26.34
C THR A 425 -12.44 19.84 25.53
N SER A 426 -12.36 20.69 24.50
CA SER A 426 -11.12 20.86 23.72
C SER A 426 -9.92 21.23 24.59
N ALA A 427 -10.14 22.00 25.66
CA ALA A 427 -9.09 22.36 26.63
C ALA A 427 -8.57 21.15 27.42
N GLN A 428 -9.40 20.15 27.70
CA GLN A 428 -8.98 18.91 28.36
C GLN A 428 -8.24 17.98 27.39
N VAL A 429 -8.66 17.92 26.12
CA VAL A 429 -7.95 17.13 25.10
C VAL A 429 -6.56 17.71 24.85
N VAL A 430 -6.45 19.03 24.65
CA VAL A 430 -5.16 19.72 24.47
C VAL A 430 -4.33 19.74 25.76
N GLY A 431 -4.97 19.78 26.93
CA GLY A 431 -4.30 19.77 28.23
C GLY A 431 -3.76 18.40 28.66
N MET A 432 -3.95 17.34 27.85
CA MET A 432 -3.34 16.03 28.12
C MET A 432 -1.82 16.13 28.07
N THR A 433 -1.16 15.36 28.94
CA THR A 433 0.28 15.10 28.79
C THR A 433 0.52 14.17 27.59
N THR A 434 1.70 14.24 26.99
CA THR A 434 2.13 13.33 25.92
C THR A 434 1.97 11.85 26.28
N ALA A 435 2.21 11.48 27.54
CA ALA A 435 2.03 10.11 28.00
C ALA A 435 0.54 9.68 28.07
N GLN A 436 -0.37 10.62 28.35
CA GLN A 436 -1.82 10.38 28.32
C GLN A 436 -2.33 10.31 26.89
N ALA A 437 -1.88 11.20 26.00
CA ALA A 437 -2.20 11.11 24.57
C ALA A 437 -1.77 9.74 24.01
N ALA A 438 -0.52 9.32 24.27
CA ALA A 438 0.02 8.02 23.86
C ALA A 438 -0.74 6.80 24.43
N SER A 439 -1.52 6.97 25.51
CA SER A 439 -2.31 5.89 26.11
C SER A 439 -3.67 5.68 25.44
N LEU A 440 -4.12 6.63 24.61
CA LEU A 440 -5.38 6.51 23.85
C LEU A 440 -5.32 5.33 22.86
N GLY A 441 -6.41 4.56 22.84
CA GLY A 441 -6.62 3.48 21.88
C GLY A 441 -7.37 3.96 20.64
N SER A 442 -7.54 3.07 19.67
CA SER A 442 -8.23 3.37 18.41
C SER A 442 -9.68 3.81 18.61
N ALA A 443 -10.41 3.19 19.56
CA ALA A 443 -11.79 3.56 19.85
C ALA A 443 -11.93 4.94 20.49
N GLN A 444 -10.93 5.37 21.28
CA GLN A 444 -10.90 6.72 21.84
C GLN A 444 -10.51 7.74 20.77
N ILE A 445 -9.47 7.48 19.97
CA ILE A 445 -9.08 8.38 18.89
C ILE A 445 -10.20 8.55 17.85
N ALA A 446 -10.89 7.47 17.48
CA ALA A 446 -12.03 7.55 16.58
C ALA A 446 -13.20 8.36 17.15
N ALA A 447 -13.29 8.51 18.48
CA ALA A 447 -14.33 9.28 19.15
C ALA A 447 -13.98 10.77 19.31
N LEU A 448 -12.72 11.19 19.08
CA LEU A 448 -12.33 12.60 19.12
C LEU A 448 -12.96 13.38 17.98
N GLU A 449 -13.37 14.61 18.24
CA GLU A 449 -13.81 15.50 17.18
C GLU A 449 -12.63 15.94 16.31
N THR A 450 -12.92 16.32 15.06
CA THR A 450 -11.88 16.75 14.12
C THR A 450 -11.14 18.00 14.61
N VAL A 451 -11.84 18.90 15.32
CA VAL A 451 -11.25 20.13 15.87
C VAL A 451 -10.28 19.82 17.01
N ASP A 452 -10.62 18.86 17.87
CA ASP A 452 -9.79 18.48 19.00
C ASP A 452 -8.53 17.74 18.54
N LEU A 453 -8.68 16.84 17.56
CA LEU A 453 -7.55 16.14 16.98
C LEU A 453 -6.60 17.11 16.25
N ALA A 454 -7.13 18.10 15.53
CA ALA A 454 -6.32 19.14 14.89
C ALA A 454 -5.63 20.06 15.90
N ALA A 455 -6.24 20.28 17.07
CA ALA A 455 -5.67 21.09 18.15
C ALA A 455 -4.59 20.38 18.98
N LEU A 456 -4.46 19.06 18.89
CA LEU A 456 -3.40 18.32 19.58
C LEU A 456 -2.01 18.84 19.19
N GLU A 457 -1.13 18.96 20.19
CA GLU A 457 0.26 19.28 19.94
C GLU A 457 0.90 18.22 19.03
N THR A 458 1.82 18.65 18.17
CA THR A 458 2.48 17.74 17.23
C THR A 458 3.23 16.62 17.96
N VAL A 459 3.82 16.90 19.12
CA VAL A 459 4.52 15.90 19.94
C VAL A 459 3.56 14.84 20.50
N ASP A 460 2.35 15.23 20.87
CA ASP A 460 1.32 14.33 21.39
C ASP A 460 0.77 13.42 20.29
N LEU A 461 0.49 13.99 19.11
CA LEU A 461 0.02 13.22 17.96
C LEU A 461 1.05 12.15 17.53
N VAL A 462 2.34 12.50 17.48
CA VAL A 462 3.40 11.56 17.10
C VAL A 462 3.65 10.50 18.18
N SER A 463 3.29 10.77 19.44
CA SER A 463 3.36 9.77 20.52
C SER A 463 2.28 8.69 20.44
N LEU A 464 1.24 8.89 19.61
CA LEU A 464 0.17 7.91 19.42
C LEU A 464 0.69 6.61 18.80
N LYS A 465 0.16 5.48 19.30
CA LYS A 465 0.44 4.16 18.75
C LYS A 465 -0.05 4.06 17.31
N THR A 466 0.63 3.27 16.50
CA THR A 466 0.24 3.00 15.10
C THR A 466 -1.19 2.45 14.98
N SER A 467 -1.64 1.65 15.95
CA SER A 467 -3.02 1.15 16.01
C SER A 467 -4.05 2.26 16.24
N ALA A 468 -3.69 3.32 16.96
CA ALA A 468 -4.55 4.46 17.21
C ALA A 468 -4.65 5.35 15.96
N ILE A 469 -3.52 5.60 15.29
CA ILE A 469 -3.45 6.29 13.99
C ILE A 469 -4.26 5.53 12.92
N ALA A 470 -4.17 4.20 12.87
CA ALA A 470 -4.97 3.38 11.96
C ALA A 470 -6.48 3.45 12.23
N GLY A 471 -6.89 3.86 13.45
CA GLY A 471 -8.29 4.03 13.84
C GLY A 471 -8.91 5.37 13.42
N LEU A 472 -8.12 6.29 12.85
CA LEU A 472 -8.63 7.57 12.37
C LEU A 472 -9.63 7.39 11.22
N SER A 473 -10.68 8.20 11.22
CA SER A 473 -11.55 8.37 10.06
C SER A 473 -10.87 9.23 8.98
N THR A 474 -11.41 9.21 7.76
CA THR A 474 -10.95 10.06 6.66
C THR A 474 -11.07 11.55 7.01
N SER A 475 -12.17 11.96 7.64
CA SER A 475 -12.39 13.35 8.07
C SER A 475 -11.46 13.78 9.19
N GLN A 476 -11.20 12.90 10.17
CA GLN A 476 -10.23 13.17 11.23
C GLN A 476 -8.81 13.34 10.68
N PHE A 477 -8.36 12.46 9.78
CA PHE A 477 -7.03 12.58 9.19
C PHE A 477 -6.92 13.83 8.29
N ALA A 478 -7.96 14.14 7.50
CA ALA A 478 -7.99 15.34 6.66
C ALA A 478 -7.94 16.65 7.46
N ALA A 479 -8.41 16.64 8.71
CA ALA A 479 -8.38 17.79 9.59
C ALA A 479 -6.98 18.06 10.19
N LEU A 480 -6.05 17.10 10.13
CA LEU A 480 -4.68 17.30 10.60
C LEU A 480 -3.98 18.38 9.77
N THR A 481 -3.20 19.21 10.43
CA THR A 481 -2.36 20.21 9.77
C THR A 481 -1.22 19.54 8.98
N THR A 482 -0.65 20.27 8.01
CA THR A 482 0.52 19.80 7.26
C THR A 482 1.71 19.52 8.18
N ASN A 483 1.93 20.32 9.22
CA ASN A 483 2.99 20.10 10.21
C ASN A 483 2.77 18.81 11.01
N GLN A 484 1.53 18.52 11.40
CA GLN A 484 1.18 17.28 12.09
C GLN A 484 1.42 16.06 11.21
N VAL A 485 1.00 16.10 9.93
CA VAL A 485 1.25 15.00 8.98
C VAL A 485 2.74 14.83 8.70
N ALA A 486 3.48 15.92 8.49
CA ALA A 486 4.94 15.89 8.26
C ALA A 486 5.71 15.30 9.45
N ALA A 487 5.21 15.45 10.67
CA ALA A 487 5.84 14.93 11.87
C ALA A 487 5.58 13.43 12.13
N LEU A 488 4.58 12.82 11.48
CA LEU A 488 4.27 11.40 11.65
C LEU A 488 5.47 10.53 11.26
N THR A 489 5.75 9.49 12.03
CA THR A 489 6.80 8.53 11.68
C THR A 489 6.42 7.70 10.45
N SER A 490 7.41 7.13 9.76
CA SER A 490 7.16 6.20 8.64
C SER A 490 6.33 4.99 9.05
N SER A 491 6.45 4.51 10.30
CA SER A 491 5.61 3.46 10.87
C SER A 491 4.15 3.89 11.04
N GLN A 492 3.90 5.14 11.46
CA GLN A 492 2.54 5.69 11.57
C GLN A 492 1.91 5.91 10.20
N MET A 493 2.68 6.43 9.23
CA MET A 493 2.23 6.54 7.83
C MET A 493 1.93 5.17 7.21
N GLY A 494 2.78 4.17 7.47
CA GLY A 494 2.57 2.79 7.02
C GLY A 494 1.37 2.09 7.68
N ALA A 495 0.90 2.58 8.83
CA ALA A 495 -0.28 2.05 9.51
C ALA A 495 -1.61 2.59 8.97
N LEU A 496 -1.59 3.66 8.16
CA LEU A 496 -2.79 4.23 7.58
C LEU A 496 -3.50 3.25 6.65
N THR A 497 -4.82 3.17 6.79
CA THR A 497 -5.64 2.37 5.88
C THR A 497 -5.64 2.97 4.47
N THR A 498 -5.85 2.14 3.45
CA THR A 498 -5.96 2.62 2.07
C THR A 498 -7.13 3.59 1.87
N THR A 499 -8.17 3.49 2.72
CA THR A 499 -9.30 4.44 2.71
C THR A 499 -8.87 5.84 3.13
N ILE A 500 -8.02 5.96 4.16
CA ILE A 500 -7.44 7.25 4.57
C ILE A 500 -6.50 7.78 3.48
N ILE A 501 -5.66 6.93 2.89
CA ILE A 501 -4.75 7.36 1.83
C ILE A 501 -5.52 7.88 0.60
N ALA A 502 -6.61 7.21 0.21
CA ALA A 502 -7.39 7.58 -0.96
C ALA A 502 -8.28 8.83 -0.75
N ASN A 503 -8.85 9.00 0.46
CA ASN A 503 -9.91 10.00 0.69
C ASN A 503 -9.67 10.95 1.87
N GLY A 504 -8.63 10.71 2.66
CA GLY A 504 -8.27 11.53 3.84
C GLY A 504 -7.05 12.42 3.64
N LEU A 505 -6.20 12.15 2.64
CA LEU A 505 -5.02 12.97 2.32
C LEU A 505 -5.37 14.11 1.36
N THR A 506 -5.15 15.35 1.81
CA THR A 506 -5.16 16.52 0.94
C THR A 506 -3.84 16.63 0.14
N THR A 507 -3.85 17.33 -0.99
CA THR A 507 -2.62 17.56 -1.77
C THR A 507 -1.57 18.35 -0.98
N ALA A 508 -1.98 19.30 -0.14
CA ALA A 508 -1.06 20.02 0.75
C ALA A 508 -0.39 19.13 1.80
N GLN A 509 -1.12 18.15 2.35
CA GLN A 509 -0.54 17.14 3.25
C GLN A 509 0.40 16.19 2.52
N VAL A 510 0.14 15.88 1.24
CA VAL A 510 1.05 15.06 0.42
C VAL A 510 2.34 15.80 0.10
N VAL A 511 2.27 17.10 -0.23
CA VAL A 511 3.45 17.98 -0.38
C VAL A 511 4.26 18.05 0.91
N ALA A 512 3.62 17.98 2.08
CA ALA A 512 4.29 18.03 3.36
C ALA A 512 4.94 16.71 3.80
N LEU A 513 4.80 15.63 3.03
CA LEU A 513 5.48 14.38 3.34
C LEU A 513 6.99 14.55 3.23
N SER A 514 7.72 13.79 4.03
CA SER A 514 9.17 13.62 3.85
C SER A 514 9.47 12.39 3.01
N SER A 515 10.66 12.37 2.42
CA SER A 515 11.13 11.24 1.62
C SER A 515 11.19 9.93 2.43
N THR A 516 11.42 10.02 3.74
CA THR A 516 11.38 8.85 4.65
C THR A 516 9.96 8.31 4.83
N GLN A 517 8.96 9.19 4.94
CA GLN A 517 7.55 8.79 5.03
C GLN A 517 7.08 8.19 3.70
N ALA A 518 7.42 8.83 2.57
CA ALA A 518 7.14 8.33 1.24
C ALA A 518 7.69 6.90 1.02
N ALA A 519 8.97 6.68 1.34
CA ALA A 519 9.61 5.36 1.27
C ALA A 519 8.99 4.31 2.22
N GLY A 520 8.33 4.78 3.29
CA GLY A 520 7.61 3.96 4.27
C GLY A 520 6.25 3.46 3.80
N LEU A 521 5.66 4.07 2.77
CA LEU A 521 4.37 3.66 2.23
C LEU A 521 4.45 2.29 1.54
N SER A 522 3.42 1.47 1.75
CA SER A 522 3.28 0.17 1.10
C SER A 522 2.75 0.31 -0.34
N SER A 523 2.92 -0.73 -1.16
CA SER A 523 2.40 -0.76 -2.53
C SER A 523 0.88 -0.62 -2.59
N ARG A 524 0.15 -1.14 -1.60
CA ARG A 524 -1.30 -0.96 -1.49
C ARG A 524 -1.70 0.48 -1.18
N GLN A 525 -0.93 1.17 -0.34
CA GLN A 525 -1.18 2.58 -0.02
C GLN A 525 -0.86 3.47 -1.22
N ILE A 526 0.28 3.26 -1.88
CA ILE A 526 0.63 4.00 -3.11
C ILE A 526 -0.41 3.78 -4.21
N ALA A 527 -0.85 2.54 -4.43
CA ALA A 527 -1.92 2.25 -5.40
C ALA A 527 -3.27 2.89 -5.04
N ALA A 528 -3.50 3.23 -3.76
CA ALA A 528 -4.71 3.91 -3.31
C ALA A 528 -4.65 5.44 -3.45
N LEU A 529 -3.47 6.03 -3.69
CA LEU A 529 -3.35 7.47 -3.91
C LEU A 529 -4.12 7.90 -5.16
N THR A 530 -4.79 9.04 -5.09
CA THR A 530 -5.40 9.64 -6.28
C THR A 530 -4.32 10.16 -7.24
N THR A 531 -4.67 10.35 -8.51
CA THR A 531 -3.78 10.99 -9.48
C THR A 531 -3.36 12.40 -9.04
N ALA A 532 -4.28 13.16 -8.40
CA ALA A 532 -3.99 14.47 -7.85
C ALA A 532 -3.00 14.41 -6.68
N ASN A 533 -3.12 13.41 -5.80
CA ASN A 533 -2.14 13.23 -4.73
C ASN A 533 -0.77 12.86 -5.29
N LEU A 534 -0.69 11.93 -6.25
CA LEU A 534 0.57 11.59 -6.89
C LEU A 534 1.18 12.80 -7.59
N ALA A 535 0.43 13.56 -8.39
CA ALA A 535 0.92 14.75 -9.06
C ALA A 535 1.40 15.85 -8.08
N ALA A 536 0.81 15.94 -6.89
CA ALA A 536 1.21 16.89 -5.84
C ALA A 536 2.45 16.44 -5.06
N MET A 537 2.84 15.17 -5.12
CA MET A 537 4.02 14.65 -4.41
C MET A 537 5.30 15.29 -4.96
N GLU A 538 6.16 15.79 -4.08
CA GLU A 538 7.42 16.39 -4.50
C GLU A 538 8.31 15.35 -5.21
N THR A 539 9.12 15.80 -6.17
CA THR A 539 9.94 14.91 -6.99
C THR A 539 10.92 14.08 -6.16
N VAL A 540 11.49 14.68 -5.10
CA VAL A 540 12.41 14.00 -4.17
C VAL A 540 11.71 12.89 -3.37
N ASP A 541 10.44 13.07 -3.02
CA ASP A 541 9.68 12.08 -2.29
C ASP A 541 9.20 10.96 -3.21
N PHE A 542 8.82 11.30 -4.44
CA PHE A 542 8.48 10.31 -5.47
C PHE A 542 9.70 9.44 -5.80
N ALA A 543 10.89 10.03 -5.90
CA ALA A 543 12.15 9.30 -6.09
C ALA A 543 12.49 8.36 -4.91
N ALA A 544 12.01 8.66 -3.70
CA ALA A 544 12.20 7.82 -2.52
C ALA A 544 11.29 6.57 -2.49
N LEU A 545 10.30 6.47 -3.39
CA LEU A 545 9.45 5.30 -3.52
C LEU A 545 10.24 4.06 -3.95
N LYS A 546 9.83 2.89 -3.49
CA LYS A 546 10.49 1.63 -3.85
C LYS A 546 10.11 1.22 -5.28
N THR A 547 10.99 0.48 -5.97
CA THR A 547 10.68 -0.04 -7.32
C THR A 547 9.41 -0.90 -7.34
N ALA A 548 9.18 -1.70 -6.29
CA ALA A 548 7.95 -2.49 -6.14
C ALA A 548 6.68 -1.64 -5.98
N THR A 549 6.78 -0.41 -5.45
CA THR A 549 5.63 0.50 -5.35
C THR A 549 5.38 1.22 -6.67
N ILE A 550 6.43 1.59 -7.42
CA ILE A 550 6.30 2.12 -8.79
C ILE A 550 5.63 1.09 -9.70
N ALA A 551 6.06 -0.17 -9.66
CA ALA A 551 5.45 -1.26 -10.44
C ALA A 551 3.98 -1.56 -10.05
N ALA A 552 3.52 -1.09 -8.88
CA ALA A 552 2.15 -1.25 -8.41
C ALA A 552 1.21 -0.11 -8.82
N LEU A 553 1.73 0.98 -9.40
CA LEU A 553 0.91 2.09 -9.90
C LEU A 553 0.03 1.63 -11.07
N SER A 554 -1.23 2.05 -11.07
CA SER A 554 -2.12 1.86 -12.21
C SER A 554 -1.69 2.70 -13.41
N THR A 555 -2.16 2.33 -14.60
CA THR A 555 -1.91 3.11 -15.83
C THR A 555 -2.48 4.53 -15.74
N ALA A 556 -3.63 4.72 -15.09
CA ALA A 556 -4.18 6.05 -14.84
C ALA A 556 -3.30 6.90 -13.90
N GLN A 557 -2.68 6.28 -12.90
CA GLN A 557 -1.74 6.95 -12.01
C GLN A 557 -0.43 7.32 -12.73
N ILE A 558 0.08 6.45 -13.60
CA ILE A 558 1.25 6.74 -14.43
C ILE A 558 0.98 7.88 -15.42
N ALA A 559 -0.17 7.88 -16.08
CA ALA A 559 -0.58 8.96 -16.98
C ALA A 559 -0.82 10.30 -16.23
N GLY A 560 -1.06 10.25 -14.92
CA GLY A 560 -1.24 11.43 -14.08
C GLY A 560 0.05 11.97 -13.45
N LEU A 561 1.21 11.34 -13.70
CA LEU A 561 2.49 11.85 -13.22
C LEU A 561 2.85 13.15 -13.93
N THR A 562 3.58 14.02 -13.24
CA THR A 562 4.17 15.19 -13.87
C THR A 562 5.47 14.80 -14.58
N THR A 563 5.84 15.54 -15.64
CA THR A 563 7.11 15.34 -16.34
C THR A 563 8.31 15.40 -15.41
N SER A 564 8.29 16.29 -14.40
CA SER A 564 9.36 16.37 -13.40
C SER A 564 9.46 15.13 -12.51
N GLN A 565 8.37 14.42 -12.25
CA GLN A 565 8.39 13.16 -11.51
C GLN A 565 8.90 12.00 -12.37
N VAL A 566 8.58 11.98 -13.67
CA VAL A 566 9.13 10.99 -14.61
C VAL A 566 10.63 11.18 -14.77
N VAL A 567 11.10 12.42 -14.92
CA VAL A 567 12.54 12.76 -14.97
C VAL A 567 13.22 12.55 -13.61
N GLY A 568 12.51 12.76 -12.50
CA GLY A 568 13.03 12.56 -11.15
C GLY A 568 13.11 11.10 -10.70
N MET A 569 12.66 10.15 -11.52
CA MET A 569 12.82 8.73 -11.23
C MET A 569 14.31 8.35 -11.13
N THR A 570 14.60 7.38 -10.29
CA THR A 570 15.89 6.69 -10.35
C THR A 570 15.89 5.71 -11.53
N THR A 571 17.07 5.40 -12.06
CA THR A 571 17.26 4.37 -13.10
C THR A 571 16.65 3.02 -12.73
N ALA A 572 16.70 2.64 -11.45
CA ALA A 572 16.08 1.40 -10.98
C ALA A 572 14.54 1.46 -11.00
N GLN A 573 13.94 2.62 -10.72
CA GLN A 573 12.50 2.83 -10.81
C GLN A 573 12.04 2.82 -12.27
N ALA A 574 12.75 3.51 -13.17
CA ALA A 574 12.47 3.48 -14.61
C ALA A 574 12.51 2.04 -15.15
N ALA A 575 13.56 1.27 -14.83
CA ALA A 575 13.69 -0.14 -15.21
C ALA A 575 12.61 -1.08 -14.62
N SER A 576 11.93 -0.65 -13.56
CA SER A 576 10.85 -1.40 -12.89
C SER A 576 9.47 -1.21 -13.52
N LEU A 577 9.31 -0.20 -14.38
CA LEU A 577 8.06 0.06 -15.08
C LEU A 577 7.64 -1.15 -15.94
N THR A 578 6.35 -1.47 -15.90
CA THR A 578 5.76 -2.52 -16.72
C THR A 578 5.45 -2.00 -18.12
N THR A 579 5.27 -2.92 -19.09
CA THR A 579 4.89 -2.56 -20.47
C THR A 579 3.58 -1.75 -20.53
N ALA A 580 2.60 -2.10 -19.68
CA ALA A 580 1.33 -1.37 -19.59
C ALA A 580 1.51 0.06 -19.04
N GLN A 581 2.41 0.23 -18.07
CA GLN A 581 2.72 1.53 -17.51
C GLN A 581 3.48 2.42 -18.52
N LEU A 582 4.45 1.88 -19.26
CA LEU A 582 5.09 2.65 -20.35
C LEU A 582 4.09 3.06 -21.43
N ALA A 583 3.16 2.19 -21.79
CA ALA A 583 2.11 2.51 -22.77
C ALA A 583 1.17 3.64 -22.28
N ALA A 584 1.11 3.88 -20.98
CA ALA A 584 0.33 4.96 -20.39
C ALA A 584 1.09 6.29 -20.23
N LEU A 585 2.42 6.30 -20.39
CA LEU A 585 3.21 7.53 -20.38
C LEU A 585 2.91 8.39 -21.60
N GLU A 586 2.81 9.69 -21.38
CA GLU A 586 2.67 10.66 -22.46
C GLU A 586 3.97 10.75 -23.29
N THR A 587 3.84 11.16 -24.55
CA THR A 587 4.99 11.31 -25.45
C THR A 587 5.99 12.35 -24.94
N ALA A 588 5.50 13.41 -24.28
CA ALA A 588 6.36 14.45 -23.70
C ALA A 588 7.19 13.90 -22.53
N ASP A 589 6.60 13.05 -21.69
CA ASP A 589 7.30 12.44 -20.55
C ASP A 589 8.35 11.44 -21.00
N LEU A 590 8.02 10.60 -22.00
CA LEU A 590 9.00 9.69 -22.61
C LEU A 590 10.16 10.47 -23.25
N ALA A 591 9.90 11.57 -23.94
CA ALA A 591 10.95 12.40 -24.55
C ALA A 591 11.80 13.13 -23.50
N ALA A 592 11.22 13.49 -22.35
CA ALA A 592 11.92 14.15 -21.25
C ALA A 592 12.78 13.20 -20.41
N MET A 593 12.43 11.91 -20.36
CA MET A 593 13.13 10.90 -19.56
C MET A 593 14.62 10.85 -19.89
N GLU A 594 15.47 10.81 -18.86
CA GLU A 594 16.92 10.83 -19.03
C GLU A 594 17.38 9.62 -19.86
N THR A 595 18.41 9.81 -20.69
CA THR A 595 18.89 8.75 -21.60
C THR A 595 19.37 7.51 -20.85
N VAL A 596 19.97 7.69 -19.67
CA VAL A 596 20.42 6.60 -18.78
C VAL A 596 19.26 5.78 -18.23
N ASP A 597 18.15 6.44 -17.92
CA ASP A 597 16.94 5.77 -17.44
C ASP A 597 16.21 5.07 -18.58
N PHE A 598 16.14 5.71 -19.75
CA PHE A 598 15.52 5.12 -20.94
C PHE A 598 16.24 3.86 -21.39
N VAL A 599 17.57 3.84 -21.43
CA VAL A 599 18.31 2.63 -21.84
C VAL A 599 18.24 1.52 -20.78
N SER A 600 17.93 1.83 -19.53
CA SER A 600 17.75 0.83 -18.46
C SER A 600 16.45 0.02 -18.60
N LEU A 601 15.52 0.46 -19.46
CA LEU A 601 14.28 -0.25 -19.75
C LEU A 601 14.54 -1.62 -20.38
N LYS A 602 13.72 -2.59 -20.00
CA LYS A 602 13.77 -3.95 -20.55
C LYS A 602 13.50 -3.92 -22.05
N THR A 603 14.12 -4.84 -22.79
CA THR A 603 13.90 -5.00 -24.24
C THR A 603 12.42 -5.19 -24.59
N SER A 604 11.67 -5.91 -23.76
CA SER A 604 10.22 -6.08 -23.92
C SER A 604 9.41 -4.80 -23.70
N ALA A 605 9.89 -3.89 -22.85
CA ALA A 605 9.27 -2.59 -22.62
C ALA A 605 9.47 -1.66 -23.82
N ILE A 606 10.70 -1.59 -24.35
CA ILE A 606 11.02 -0.83 -25.56
C ILE A 606 10.23 -1.35 -26.77
N ALA A 607 10.13 -2.68 -26.94
CA ALA A 607 9.37 -3.29 -28.03
C ALA A 607 7.85 -3.07 -27.93
N ALA A 608 7.33 -2.78 -26.74
CA ALA A 608 5.91 -2.55 -26.48
C ALA A 608 5.48 -1.08 -26.67
N LEU A 609 6.42 -0.16 -26.93
CA LEU A 609 6.08 1.23 -27.23
C LEU A 609 5.20 1.32 -28.48
N THR A 610 4.26 2.26 -28.46
CA THR A 610 3.49 2.58 -29.65
C THR A 610 4.35 3.31 -30.68
N THR A 611 3.92 3.33 -31.95
CA THR A 611 4.63 4.07 -33.01
C THR A 611 4.72 5.56 -32.70
N THR A 612 3.67 6.15 -32.13
CA THR A 612 3.65 7.57 -31.72
C THR A 612 4.60 7.83 -30.57
N GLN A 613 4.65 6.96 -29.57
CA GLN A 613 5.61 7.07 -28.46
C GLN A 613 7.06 6.93 -28.94
N PHE A 614 7.32 5.98 -29.84
CA PHE A 614 8.67 5.81 -30.38
C PHE A 614 9.10 7.00 -31.26
N ALA A 615 8.19 7.54 -32.06
CA ALA A 615 8.45 8.72 -32.90
C ALA A 615 8.74 9.98 -32.08
N ALA A 616 8.21 10.06 -30.85
CA ALA A 616 8.46 11.17 -29.93
C ALA A 616 9.82 11.10 -29.22
N LEU A 617 10.52 9.96 -29.27
CA LEU A 617 11.84 9.83 -28.64
C LEU A 617 12.85 10.79 -29.28
N THR A 618 13.72 11.34 -28.45
CA THR A 618 14.82 12.18 -28.94
C THR A 618 15.86 11.34 -29.68
N THR A 619 16.61 11.97 -30.58
CA THR A 619 17.73 11.32 -31.27
C THR A 619 18.77 10.76 -30.29
N ASN A 620 19.01 11.45 -29.16
CA ASN A 620 19.92 10.98 -28.11
C ASN A 620 19.42 9.69 -27.43
N GLN A 621 18.11 9.57 -27.18
CA GLN A 621 17.54 8.35 -26.61
C GLN A 621 17.61 7.18 -27.59
N VAL A 622 17.34 7.42 -28.88
CA VAL A 622 17.48 6.38 -29.91
C VAL A 622 18.94 5.95 -30.09
N ALA A 623 19.88 6.90 -30.15
CA ALA A 623 21.32 6.63 -30.24
C ALA A 623 21.85 5.85 -29.03
N ALA A 624 21.25 6.02 -27.85
CA ALA A 624 21.64 5.33 -26.62
C ALA A 624 21.12 3.88 -26.53
N LEU A 625 20.15 3.47 -27.37
CA LEU A 625 19.61 2.10 -27.33
C LEU A 625 20.70 1.05 -27.57
N THR A 626 20.67 -0.04 -26.81
CA THR A 626 21.57 -1.17 -27.07
C THR A 626 21.17 -1.90 -28.36
N SER A 627 22.12 -2.61 -28.99
CA SER A 627 21.82 -3.46 -30.16
C SER A 627 20.75 -4.52 -29.85
N ALA A 628 20.65 -4.98 -28.59
CA ALA A 628 19.60 -5.90 -28.17
C ALA A 628 18.21 -5.24 -28.11
N GLN A 629 18.11 -3.99 -27.64
CA GLN A 629 16.87 -3.22 -27.66
C GLN A 629 16.46 -2.86 -29.10
N MET A 630 17.42 -2.46 -29.94
CA MET A 630 17.18 -2.22 -31.37
C MET A 630 16.70 -3.48 -32.10
N GLY A 631 17.32 -4.63 -31.85
CA GLY A 631 16.91 -5.91 -32.44
C GLY A 631 15.54 -6.40 -31.96
N ALA A 632 15.07 -5.93 -30.81
CA ALA A 632 13.75 -6.27 -30.26
C ALA A 632 12.61 -5.43 -30.85
N LEU A 633 12.91 -4.32 -31.56
CA LEU A 633 11.88 -3.46 -32.14
C LEU A 633 11.02 -4.21 -33.14
N THR A 634 9.70 -4.03 -33.01
CA THR A 634 8.74 -4.61 -33.95
C THR A 634 8.87 -3.95 -35.31
N THR A 635 8.51 -4.66 -36.38
CA THR A 635 8.51 -4.11 -37.74
C THR A 635 7.54 -2.93 -37.88
N THR A 636 6.51 -2.85 -37.04
CA THR A 636 5.58 -1.71 -37.01
C THR A 636 6.26 -0.43 -36.48
N ILE A 637 7.05 -0.54 -35.42
CA ILE A 637 7.88 0.58 -34.94
C ILE A 637 8.89 0.99 -36.02
N ILE A 638 9.54 0.03 -36.67
CA ILE A 638 10.53 0.35 -37.72
C ILE A 638 9.87 1.04 -38.93
N ALA A 639 8.68 0.60 -39.35
CA ALA A 639 8.01 1.13 -40.53
C ALA A 639 7.34 2.49 -40.31
N SER A 640 6.88 2.79 -39.10
CA SER A 640 6.02 3.96 -38.86
C SER A 640 6.30 4.72 -37.56
N GLY A 641 7.20 4.23 -36.71
CA GLY A 641 7.65 4.90 -35.50
C GLY A 641 9.01 5.57 -35.63
N LEU A 642 9.84 5.20 -36.61
CA LEU A 642 11.16 5.81 -36.82
C LEU A 642 11.08 7.05 -37.74
N THR A 643 11.53 8.19 -37.23
CA THR A 643 11.76 9.38 -38.04
C THR A 643 13.12 9.30 -38.77
N THR A 644 13.29 10.07 -39.85
CA THR A 644 14.58 10.11 -40.56
C THR A 644 15.71 10.67 -39.69
N ALA A 645 15.43 11.64 -38.81
CA ALA A 645 16.41 12.16 -37.86
C ALA A 645 16.87 11.09 -36.85
N GLN A 646 15.95 10.24 -36.36
CA GLN A 646 16.29 9.12 -35.49
C GLN A 646 17.09 8.03 -36.24
N VAL A 647 16.87 7.85 -37.54
CA VAL A 647 17.68 6.92 -38.36
C VAL A 647 19.09 7.45 -38.58
N VAL A 648 19.24 8.75 -38.83
CA VAL A 648 20.57 9.41 -38.89
C VAL A 648 21.30 9.30 -37.55
N ALA A 649 20.57 9.31 -36.43
CA ALA A 649 21.17 9.22 -35.09
C ALA A 649 21.55 7.79 -34.67
N LEU A 650 21.31 6.77 -35.50
CA LEU A 650 21.76 5.41 -35.19
C LEU A 650 23.28 5.37 -35.10
N SER A 651 23.79 4.57 -34.19
CA SER A 651 25.19 4.18 -34.22
C SER A 651 25.40 3.04 -35.21
N THR A 652 26.61 2.94 -35.73
CA THR A 652 27.04 1.85 -36.61
C THR A 652 26.82 0.46 -36.02
N ALA A 653 26.94 0.31 -34.70
CA ALA A 653 26.66 -0.96 -34.00
C ALA A 653 25.16 -1.29 -33.93
N GLN A 654 24.29 -0.28 -33.83
CA GLN A 654 22.84 -0.47 -33.89
C GLN A 654 22.39 -0.81 -35.32
N ALA A 655 22.93 -0.11 -36.33
CA ALA A 655 22.72 -0.41 -37.74
C ALA A 655 23.10 -1.85 -38.09
N ALA A 656 24.31 -2.29 -37.71
CA ALA A 656 24.77 -3.67 -37.90
C ALA A 656 23.92 -4.72 -37.13
N GLY A 657 23.21 -4.28 -36.09
CA GLY A 657 22.31 -5.08 -35.28
C GLY A 657 20.92 -5.29 -35.90
N LEU A 658 20.53 -4.53 -36.91
CA LEU A 658 19.22 -4.65 -37.56
C LEU A 658 19.05 -6.03 -38.22
N THR A 659 17.84 -6.58 -38.10
CA THR A 659 17.49 -7.87 -38.71
C THR A 659 16.93 -7.69 -40.12
N SER A 660 16.96 -8.74 -40.95
CA SER A 660 16.41 -8.70 -42.31
C SER A 660 14.93 -8.29 -42.35
N ARG A 661 14.14 -8.70 -41.33
CA ARG A 661 12.74 -8.29 -41.22
C ARG A 661 12.58 -6.80 -40.93
N GLN A 662 13.44 -6.24 -40.06
CA GLN A 662 13.43 -4.81 -39.75
C GLN A 662 13.88 -3.99 -40.96
N ILE A 663 14.93 -4.42 -41.67
CA ILE A 663 15.38 -3.74 -42.90
C ILE A 663 14.30 -3.74 -43.98
N THR A 664 13.59 -4.86 -44.17
CA THR A 664 12.45 -4.92 -45.12
C THR A 664 11.30 -3.98 -44.71
N ALA A 665 11.17 -3.67 -43.41
CA ALA A 665 10.14 -2.78 -42.90
C ALA A 665 10.51 -1.29 -43.00
N LEU A 666 11.79 -0.94 -43.19
CA LEU A 666 12.21 0.46 -43.33
C LEU A 666 11.56 1.10 -44.55
N THR A 667 11.12 2.35 -44.39
CA THR A 667 10.66 3.13 -45.55
C THR A 667 11.85 3.52 -46.44
N THR A 668 11.58 3.82 -47.71
CA THR A 668 12.61 4.35 -48.63
C THR A 668 13.23 5.64 -48.12
N ALA A 669 12.47 6.49 -47.42
CA ALA A 669 12.98 7.71 -46.80
C ALA A 669 13.92 7.42 -45.63
N ASN A 670 13.59 6.44 -44.77
CA ASN A 670 14.49 6.02 -43.70
C ASN A 670 15.78 5.43 -44.27
N LEU A 671 15.68 4.55 -45.28
CA LEU A 671 16.84 4.00 -45.97
C LEU A 671 17.70 5.09 -46.59
N ALA A 672 17.14 6.05 -47.34
CA ALA A 672 17.89 7.15 -47.93
C ALA A 672 18.53 8.09 -46.90
N ALA A 673 17.94 8.22 -45.71
CA ALA A 673 18.47 9.03 -44.61
C ALA A 673 19.62 8.34 -43.84
N MET A 674 19.76 7.02 -43.95
CA MET A 674 20.80 6.27 -43.25
C MET A 674 22.20 6.69 -43.70
N GLU A 675 23.07 7.01 -42.74
CA GLU A 675 24.44 7.41 -43.03
C GLU A 675 25.19 6.29 -43.76
N THR A 676 26.12 6.65 -44.65
CA THR A 676 26.82 5.68 -45.50
C THR A 676 27.65 4.69 -44.70
N VAL A 677 28.23 5.12 -43.57
CA VAL A 677 29.01 4.26 -42.66
C VAL A 677 28.11 3.20 -42.01
N ASP A 678 26.90 3.60 -41.60
CA ASP A 678 25.92 2.71 -41.00
C ASP A 678 25.32 1.74 -42.02
N PHE A 679 25.04 2.22 -43.23
CA PHE A 679 24.59 1.37 -44.33
C PHE A 679 25.65 0.32 -44.70
N ALA A 680 26.92 0.71 -44.75
CA ALA A 680 28.05 -0.20 -44.99
C ALA A 680 28.20 -1.25 -43.87
N ALA A 681 27.77 -0.95 -42.64
CA ALA A 681 27.82 -1.88 -41.52
C ALA A 681 26.70 -2.93 -41.51
N LEU A 682 25.71 -2.81 -42.40
CA LEU A 682 24.65 -3.81 -42.56
C LEU A 682 25.24 -5.19 -42.94
N LYS A 683 24.61 -6.26 -42.46
CA LYS A 683 25.05 -7.61 -42.82
C LYS A 683 24.67 -7.93 -44.28
N THR A 684 25.41 -8.84 -44.92
CA THR A 684 25.10 -9.29 -46.29
C THR A 684 23.68 -9.86 -46.40
N ALA A 685 23.22 -10.61 -45.37
CA ALA A 685 21.86 -11.14 -45.29
C ALA A 685 20.77 -10.05 -45.16
N THR A 686 21.11 -8.88 -44.62
CA THR A 686 20.17 -7.74 -44.57
C THR A 686 20.12 -6.99 -45.89
N ILE A 687 21.25 -6.82 -46.57
CA ILE A 687 21.31 -6.23 -47.92
C ILE A 687 20.54 -7.11 -48.92
N ALA A 688 20.74 -8.43 -48.87
CA ALA A 688 20.02 -9.37 -49.71
C ALA A 688 18.50 -9.43 -49.42
N ALA A 689 18.04 -8.90 -48.27
CA ALA A 689 16.63 -8.82 -47.93
C ALA A 689 15.94 -7.54 -48.42
N LEU A 690 16.69 -6.54 -48.92
CA LEU A 690 16.11 -5.30 -49.43
C LEU A 690 15.14 -5.60 -50.58
N THR A 691 13.97 -4.97 -50.54
CA THR A 691 13.04 -5.03 -51.68
C THR A 691 13.62 -4.25 -52.87
N THR A 692 13.13 -4.55 -54.08
CA THR A 692 13.53 -3.80 -55.28
C THR A 692 13.17 -2.32 -55.19
N THR A 693 12.05 -1.98 -54.55
CA THR A 693 11.65 -0.59 -54.27
C THR A 693 12.63 0.12 -53.32
N GLN A 694 13.05 -0.56 -52.25
CA GLN A 694 14.04 -0.01 -51.32
C GLN A 694 15.41 0.17 -51.98
N LEU A 695 15.84 -0.79 -52.80
CA LEU A 695 17.12 -0.72 -53.49
C LEU A 695 17.14 0.40 -54.55
N GLY A 696 16.03 0.56 -55.29
CA GLY A 696 15.89 1.65 -56.26
C GLY A 696 15.85 3.04 -55.64
N ALA A 697 15.56 3.14 -54.34
CA ALA A 697 15.56 4.39 -53.58
C ALA A 697 16.90 4.71 -52.90
N LEU A 698 17.91 3.84 -53.00
CA LEU A 698 19.23 4.10 -52.44
C LEU A 698 19.90 5.27 -53.17
N THR A 699 20.62 6.09 -52.40
CA THR A 699 21.46 7.13 -52.98
C THR A 699 22.72 6.52 -53.59
N SER A 700 23.32 7.18 -54.59
CA SER A 700 24.59 6.73 -55.18
C SER A 700 25.69 6.60 -54.13
N ASN A 701 25.72 7.47 -53.12
CA ASN A 701 26.70 7.40 -52.03
C ASN A 701 26.54 6.13 -51.18
N GLN A 702 25.31 5.67 -50.93
CA GLN A 702 25.06 4.43 -50.20
C GLN A 702 25.46 3.20 -51.01
N VAL A 703 25.24 3.22 -52.33
CA VAL A 703 25.70 2.16 -53.24
C VAL A 703 27.23 2.11 -53.30
N ILE A 704 27.91 3.26 -53.36
CA ILE A 704 29.38 3.35 -53.28
C ILE A 704 29.92 2.85 -51.93
N ALA A 705 29.19 3.09 -50.84
CA ALA A 705 29.61 2.68 -49.50
C ALA A 705 29.45 1.17 -49.25
N MET A 706 28.77 0.43 -50.13
CA MET A 706 28.66 -1.02 -50.02
C MET A 706 30.03 -1.67 -50.12
N THR A 707 30.24 -2.68 -49.29
CA THR A 707 31.36 -3.61 -49.43
C THR A 707 31.12 -4.56 -50.60
N THR A 708 32.19 -5.07 -51.20
CA THR A 708 32.12 -6.05 -52.28
C THR A 708 31.33 -7.32 -51.90
N ALA A 709 31.39 -7.74 -50.63
CA ALA A 709 30.59 -8.85 -50.13
C ALA A 709 29.09 -8.54 -50.08
N GLN A 710 28.70 -7.30 -49.77
CA GLN A 710 27.29 -6.86 -49.81
C GLN A 710 26.80 -6.77 -51.26
N THR A 711 27.62 -6.29 -52.20
CA THR A 711 27.27 -6.26 -53.63
C THR A 711 27.10 -7.68 -54.19
N ALA A 712 27.99 -8.61 -53.84
CA ALA A 712 27.88 -10.03 -54.20
C ALA A 712 26.62 -10.71 -53.65
N ALA A 713 26.11 -10.21 -52.51
CA ALA A 713 24.91 -10.76 -51.87
C ALA A 713 23.62 -10.44 -52.66
N LEU A 714 23.62 -9.38 -53.48
CA LEU A 714 22.45 -8.99 -54.27
C LEU A 714 21.98 -10.12 -55.22
N GLY A 715 20.66 -10.24 -55.34
CA GLY A 715 19.99 -11.07 -56.34
C GLY A 715 19.83 -10.35 -57.68
N SER A 716 19.51 -11.08 -58.75
CA SER A 716 19.35 -10.51 -60.09
C SER A 716 18.24 -9.47 -60.18
N ALA A 717 17.10 -9.69 -59.52
CA ALA A 717 16.00 -8.73 -59.46
C ALA A 717 16.38 -7.43 -58.72
N GLN A 718 17.20 -7.55 -57.67
CA GLN A 718 17.75 -6.41 -56.93
C GLN A 718 18.70 -5.61 -57.82
N VAL A 719 19.68 -6.25 -58.45
CA VAL A 719 20.61 -5.57 -59.37
C VAL A 719 19.85 -4.88 -60.51
N GLY A 720 18.81 -5.52 -61.05
CA GLY A 720 17.93 -4.92 -62.06
C GLY A 720 17.10 -3.74 -61.57
N ALA A 721 16.95 -3.54 -60.26
CA ALA A 721 16.26 -2.39 -59.67
C ALA A 721 17.21 -1.19 -59.42
N LEU A 722 18.52 -1.35 -59.58
CA LEU A 722 19.47 -0.24 -59.44
C LEU A 722 19.28 0.78 -60.57
N SER A 723 19.40 2.06 -60.20
CA SER A 723 19.43 3.14 -61.18
C SER A 723 20.69 3.06 -62.05
N THR A 724 20.64 3.65 -63.24
CA THR A 724 21.81 3.76 -64.13
C THR A 724 22.96 4.52 -63.46
N ALA A 725 22.66 5.56 -62.67
CA ALA A 725 23.65 6.31 -61.91
C ALA A 725 24.29 5.45 -60.80
N SER A 726 23.50 4.61 -60.11
CA SER A 726 24.00 3.69 -59.09
C SER A 726 24.89 2.61 -59.69
N LEU A 727 24.55 2.05 -60.85
CA LEU A 727 25.38 1.08 -61.56
C LEU A 727 26.70 1.71 -62.04
N ALA A 728 26.65 2.93 -62.60
CA ALA A 728 27.84 3.66 -63.02
C ALA A 728 28.76 4.04 -61.85
N ALA A 729 28.21 4.12 -60.63
CA ALA A 729 28.95 4.47 -59.41
C ALA A 729 29.63 3.27 -58.72
N LEU A 730 29.32 2.02 -59.10
CA LEU A 730 29.94 0.83 -58.51
C LEU A 730 31.45 0.80 -58.77
N ALA A 731 32.24 0.36 -57.78
CA ALA A 731 33.64 0.07 -58.02
C ALA A 731 33.79 -1.13 -58.98
N THR A 732 34.92 -1.22 -59.67
CA THR A 732 35.21 -2.32 -60.59
C THR A 732 35.17 -3.68 -59.91
N ASP A 733 35.66 -3.77 -58.67
CA ASP A 733 35.65 -5.00 -57.87
C ASP A 733 34.21 -5.45 -57.54
N ASP A 734 33.31 -4.49 -57.31
CA ASP A 734 31.91 -4.75 -57.02
C ASP A 734 31.15 -5.22 -58.27
N VAL A 735 31.45 -4.64 -59.44
CA VAL A 735 30.94 -5.11 -60.74
C VAL A 735 31.42 -6.53 -61.00
N ALA A 736 32.70 -6.84 -60.78
CA ALA A 736 33.26 -8.18 -60.93
C ALA A 736 32.63 -9.19 -59.95
N ALA A 737 32.19 -8.75 -58.78
CA ALA A 737 31.53 -9.58 -57.78
C ALA A 737 30.05 -9.89 -58.08
N LEU A 738 29.43 -9.22 -59.07
CA LEU A 738 28.05 -9.50 -59.47
C LEU A 738 27.90 -10.92 -60.03
N LYS A 739 26.79 -11.59 -59.71
CA LYS A 739 26.48 -12.90 -60.26
C LYS A 739 26.23 -12.79 -61.76
N THR A 740 26.61 -13.80 -62.53
CA THR A 740 26.36 -13.88 -63.98
C THR A 740 24.87 -13.74 -64.33
N ALA A 741 23.99 -14.30 -63.49
CA ALA A 741 22.54 -14.14 -63.63
C ALA A 741 22.06 -12.68 -63.47
N SER A 742 22.77 -11.86 -62.68
CA SER A 742 22.48 -10.43 -62.54
C SER A 742 22.89 -9.66 -63.80
N ILE A 743 24.04 -9.98 -64.39
CA ILE A 743 24.49 -9.38 -65.65
C ILE A 743 23.52 -9.72 -66.79
N ALA A 744 23.09 -10.98 -66.90
CA ALA A 744 22.10 -11.41 -67.88
C ALA A 744 20.72 -10.75 -67.70
N ALA A 745 20.40 -10.27 -66.50
CA ALA A 745 19.14 -9.60 -66.17
C ALA A 745 19.17 -8.08 -66.39
N LEU A 746 20.34 -7.47 -66.65
CA LEU A 746 20.45 -6.04 -66.90
C LEU A 746 19.72 -5.64 -68.19
N SER A 747 18.93 -4.58 -68.13
CA SER A 747 18.40 -3.96 -69.35
C SER A 747 19.54 -3.36 -70.19
N THR A 748 19.30 -3.17 -71.49
CA THR A 748 20.27 -2.52 -72.39
C THR A 748 20.63 -1.11 -71.92
N THR A 749 19.68 -0.36 -71.38
CA THR A 749 19.91 0.97 -70.78
C THR A 749 20.85 0.90 -69.57
N GLN A 750 20.65 -0.07 -68.68
CA GLN A 750 21.53 -0.27 -67.52
C GLN A 750 22.92 -0.74 -67.91
N LEU A 751 23.02 -1.65 -68.88
CA LEU A 751 24.30 -2.13 -69.40
C LEU A 751 25.10 -1.00 -70.04
N ASN A 752 24.45 -0.10 -70.78
CA ASN A 752 25.08 1.08 -71.37
C ASN A 752 25.40 2.19 -70.37
N ALA A 753 24.87 2.12 -69.15
CA ALA A 753 25.25 3.04 -68.09
C ALA A 753 26.59 2.66 -67.43
N LEU A 754 27.07 1.42 -67.64
CA LEU A 754 28.40 1.03 -67.18
C LEU A 754 29.47 1.86 -67.89
N THR A 755 30.44 2.33 -67.12
CA THR A 755 31.64 2.99 -67.65
C THR A 755 32.49 1.98 -68.41
N THR A 756 33.33 2.45 -69.33
CA THR A 756 34.25 1.57 -70.08
C THR A 756 35.20 0.82 -69.14
N THR A 757 35.65 1.44 -68.04
CA THR A 757 36.46 0.78 -67.02
C THR A 757 35.71 -0.34 -66.29
N GLN A 758 34.42 -0.18 -66.01
CA GLN A 758 33.58 -1.25 -65.45
C GLN A 758 33.32 -2.37 -66.46
N VAL A 759 33.20 -2.04 -67.76
CA VAL A 759 33.08 -3.05 -68.82
C VAL A 759 34.36 -3.88 -68.94
N THR A 760 35.53 -3.26 -68.85
CA THR A 760 36.83 -3.96 -68.80
C THR A 760 36.97 -4.81 -67.52
N ALA A 761 36.33 -4.42 -66.42
CA ALA A 761 36.36 -5.17 -65.16
C ALA A 761 35.39 -6.36 -65.12
N LEU A 762 34.56 -6.56 -66.14
CA LEU A 762 33.72 -7.75 -66.23
C LEU A 762 34.60 -8.99 -66.26
N THR A 763 34.20 -10.01 -65.49
CA THR A 763 34.84 -11.31 -65.61
C THR A 763 34.41 -11.98 -66.91
N THR A 764 35.26 -12.85 -67.46
CA THR A 764 34.93 -13.63 -68.66
C THR A 764 33.65 -14.47 -68.50
N ALA A 765 33.33 -14.92 -67.29
CA ALA A 765 32.05 -15.59 -67.00
C ALA A 765 30.84 -14.65 -67.12
N GLN A 766 30.97 -13.40 -66.67
CA GLN A 766 29.94 -12.37 -66.81
C GLN A 766 29.78 -11.93 -68.27
N ALA A 767 30.87 -11.77 -69.03
CA ALA A 767 30.81 -11.49 -70.46
C ALA A 767 30.09 -12.61 -71.23
N THR A 768 30.37 -13.87 -70.90
CA THR A 768 29.68 -15.05 -71.47
C THR A 768 28.18 -15.06 -71.18
N ALA A 769 27.76 -14.43 -70.07
CA ALA A 769 26.36 -14.38 -69.66
C ALA A 769 25.54 -13.31 -70.41
N LEU A 770 26.19 -12.42 -71.17
CA LEU A 770 25.49 -11.43 -71.99
C LEU A 770 24.60 -12.11 -73.03
N THR A 771 23.34 -11.67 -73.11
CA THR A 771 22.40 -12.16 -74.12
C THR A 771 22.65 -11.48 -75.47
N SER A 772 22.21 -12.11 -76.58
CA SER A 772 22.34 -11.51 -77.91
C SER A 772 21.66 -10.13 -77.99
N SER A 773 20.52 -9.94 -77.31
CA SER A 773 19.85 -8.63 -77.27
C SER A 773 20.66 -7.57 -76.52
N GLN A 774 21.35 -7.95 -75.44
CA GLN A 774 22.24 -7.05 -74.71
C GLN A 774 23.46 -6.69 -75.53
N ILE A 775 24.06 -7.65 -76.24
CA ILE A 775 25.20 -7.45 -77.13
C ILE A 775 24.84 -6.46 -78.25
N VAL A 776 23.68 -6.62 -78.91
CA VAL A 776 23.19 -5.67 -79.93
C VAL A 776 22.92 -4.29 -79.34
N GLY A 777 22.48 -4.23 -78.08
CA GLY A 777 22.21 -2.97 -77.39
C GLY A 777 23.46 -2.22 -76.93
N LEU A 778 24.65 -2.83 -76.90
CA LEU A 778 25.87 -2.21 -76.39
C LEU A 778 26.30 -1.00 -77.23
N ALA A 779 26.66 0.09 -76.56
CA ALA A 779 27.35 1.20 -77.19
C ALA A 779 28.70 0.74 -77.77
N THR A 780 29.10 1.34 -78.89
CA THR A 780 30.36 1.01 -79.58
C THR A 780 31.59 1.23 -78.70
N SER A 781 31.56 2.24 -77.81
CA SER A 781 32.61 2.49 -76.82
C SER A 781 32.74 1.37 -75.79
N SER A 782 31.62 0.80 -75.33
CA SER A 782 31.61 -0.32 -74.38
C SER A 782 32.13 -1.59 -75.04
N LEU A 783 31.70 -1.88 -76.27
CA LEU A 783 32.22 -3.01 -77.04
C LEU A 783 33.73 -2.85 -77.32
N GLY A 784 34.19 -1.64 -77.65
CA GLY A 784 35.61 -1.33 -77.84
C GLY A 784 36.44 -1.41 -76.55
N ALA A 785 35.82 -1.29 -75.38
CA ALA A 785 36.48 -1.42 -74.07
C ALA A 785 36.56 -2.87 -73.57
N MET A 786 35.82 -3.81 -74.18
CA MET A 786 35.87 -5.22 -73.79
C MET A 786 37.25 -5.81 -74.03
N GLU A 787 37.71 -6.61 -73.07
CA GLU A 787 38.96 -7.34 -73.21
C GLU A 787 38.84 -8.42 -74.30
N THR A 788 39.97 -8.76 -74.92
CA THR A 788 40.00 -9.78 -75.98
C THR A 788 39.55 -11.15 -75.48
N ALA A 789 39.82 -11.47 -74.20
CA ALA A 789 39.36 -12.69 -73.55
C ALA A 789 37.83 -12.74 -73.43
N ASP A 790 37.20 -11.62 -73.11
CA ASP A 790 35.75 -11.50 -72.93
C ASP A 790 35.00 -11.53 -74.26
N LEU A 791 35.51 -10.79 -75.27
CA LEU A 791 34.99 -10.87 -76.64
C LEU A 791 35.08 -12.30 -77.20
N ARG A 792 36.19 -13.01 -76.93
CA ARG A 792 36.37 -14.41 -77.33
C ARG A 792 35.39 -15.35 -76.61
N ALA A 793 34.94 -14.99 -75.41
CA ALA A 793 33.99 -15.78 -74.63
C ALA A 793 32.52 -15.56 -75.03
N LEU A 794 32.23 -14.53 -75.83
CA LEU A 794 30.90 -14.33 -76.40
C LEU A 794 30.47 -15.49 -77.28
N ARG A 795 29.20 -15.87 -77.20
CA ARG A 795 28.61 -16.90 -78.07
C ARG A 795 28.61 -16.44 -79.51
N THR A 796 28.77 -17.38 -80.45
CA THR A 796 28.70 -17.10 -81.90
C THR A 796 27.39 -16.44 -82.31
N SER A 797 26.27 -16.75 -81.65
CA SER A 797 24.98 -16.08 -81.86
C SER A 797 24.96 -14.61 -81.40
N GLY A 798 25.80 -14.23 -80.43
CA GLY A 798 25.99 -12.83 -80.05
C GLY A 798 26.83 -12.07 -81.07
N ILE A 799 27.88 -12.71 -81.59
CA ILE A 799 28.74 -12.15 -82.65
C ILE A 799 27.96 -11.96 -83.96
N ALA A 800 27.18 -12.97 -84.37
CA ALA A 800 26.31 -12.89 -85.53
C ALA A 800 25.25 -11.79 -85.41
N ALA A 801 24.88 -11.40 -84.19
CA ALA A 801 23.89 -10.36 -83.96
C ALA A 801 24.46 -8.93 -84.04
N LEU A 802 25.79 -8.74 -83.98
CA LEU A 802 26.41 -7.41 -83.96
C LEU A 802 25.95 -6.53 -85.13
N THR A 803 25.67 -5.27 -84.85
CA THR A 803 25.40 -4.31 -85.93
C THR A 803 26.68 -4.00 -86.72
N THR A 804 26.54 -3.53 -87.96
CA THR A 804 27.68 -3.10 -88.79
C THR A 804 28.50 -1.99 -88.11
N SER A 805 27.83 -1.05 -87.42
CA SER A 805 28.49 -0.01 -86.63
C SER A 805 29.29 -0.58 -85.45
N GLN A 806 28.74 -1.53 -84.72
CA GLN A 806 29.44 -2.21 -83.62
C GLN A 806 30.65 -3.00 -84.13
N LEU A 807 30.53 -3.70 -85.25
CA LEU A 807 31.65 -4.43 -85.85
C LEU A 807 32.75 -3.49 -86.33
N SER A 808 32.40 -2.36 -86.97
CA SER A 808 33.35 -1.34 -87.39
C SER A 808 34.08 -0.65 -86.21
N ALA A 809 33.51 -0.71 -85.00
CA ALA A 809 34.10 -0.16 -83.79
C ALA A 809 35.06 -1.12 -83.07
N LEU A 810 35.13 -2.41 -83.47
CA LEU A 810 36.10 -3.34 -82.92
C LEU A 810 37.52 -2.91 -83.28
N THR A 811 38.44 -3.00 -82.34
CA THR A 811 39.82 -2.62 -82.57
C THR A 811 40.58 -3.69 -83.35
N THR A 812 41.71 -3.30 -83.93
CA THR A 812 42.65 -4.21 -84.60
C THR A 812 43.33 -5.20 -83.65
N THR A 813 43.17 -5.05 -82.34
CA THR A 813 43.63 -6.04 -81.33
C THR A 813 42.52 -7.00 -80.91
N GLN A 814 41.25 -6.58 -81.01
CA GLN A 814 40.09 -7.39 -80.65
C GLN A 814 39.73 -8.43 -81.71
N LEU A 815 39.71 -8.05 -82.99
CA LEU A 815 39.38 -8.97 -84.09
C LEU A 815 40.29 -10.20 -84.17
N PRO A 816 41.63 -10.09 -84.04
CA PRO A 816 42.51 -11.27 -84.00
C PRO A 816 42.30 -12.16 -82.77
N GLY A 817 41.75 -11.62 -81.68
CA GLY A 817 41.43 -12.36 -80.46
C GLY A 817 40.18 -13.23 -80.57
N MET A 818 39.34 -13.01 -81.59
CA MET A 818 38.13 -13.81 -81.83
C MET A 818 38.47 -15.21 -82.38
N THR A 819 37.65 -16.19 -82.05
CA THR A 819 37.80 -17.54 -82.63
C THR A 819 37.39 -17.55 -84.11
N THR A 820 37.91 -18.52 -84.88
CA THR A 820 37.50 -18.72 -86.29
C THR A 820 36.00 -19.01 -86.41
N SER A 821 35.38 -19.67 -85.43
CA SER A 821 33.93 -19.87 -85.39
C SER A 821 33.13 -18.60 -85.16
N GLN A 822 33.67 -17.63 -84.40
CA GLN A 822 33.04 -16.32 -84.24
C GLN A 822 33.15 -15.49 -85.52
N ILE A 823 34.29 -15.51 -86.22
CA ILE A 823 34.46 -14.83 -87.52
C ILE A 823 33.57 -15.46 -88.60
N ALA A 824 33.49 -16.78 -88.66
CA ALA A 824 32.61 -17.50 -89.59
C ALA A 824 31.11 -17.28 -89.32
N ALA A 825 30.75 -16.76 -88.14
CA ALA A 825 29.37 -16.44 -87.80
C ALA A 825 28.93 -15.05 -88.31
N LEU A 826 29.85 -14.25 -88.86
CA LEU A 826 29.53 -12.96 -89.47
C LEU A 826 28.76 -13.16 -90.78
N SER A 827 27.68 -12.40 -90.96
CA SER A 827 26.97 -12.31 -92.23
C SER A 827 27.78 -11.55 -93.28
N SER A 828 27.45 -11.73 -94.56
CA SER A 828 28.10 -11.00 -95.66
C SER A 828 28.02 -9.48 -95.48
N THR A 829 26.88 -8.95 -95.01
CA THR A 829 26.72 -7.53 -94.69
C THR A 829 27.64 -7.05 -93.56
N GLN A 830 27.84 -7.87 -92.53
CA GLN A 830 28.80 -7.59 -91.45
C GLN A 830 30.23 -7.62 -91.97
N VAL A 831 30.61 -8.62 -92.76
CA VAL A 831 31.96 -8.72 -93.35
C VAL A 831 32.28 -7.50 -94.23
N SER A 832 31.33 -7.05 -95.05
CA SER A 832 31.48 -5.83 -95.87
C SER A 832 31.60 -4.54 -95.05
N ALA A 833 31.17 -4.54 -93.78
CA ALA A 833 31.28 -3.38 -92.90
C ALA A 833 32.65 -3.30 -92.19
N LEU A 834 33.51 -4.32 -92.31
CA LEU A 834 34.88 -4.26 -91.80
C LEU A 834 35.69 -3.23 -92.59
N THR A 835 36.42 -2.40 -91.87
CA THR A 835 37.37 -1.46 -92.50
C THR A 835 38.56 -2.21 -93.09
N SER A 836 39.25 -1.60 -94.06
CA SER A 836 40.46 -2.18 -94.65
C SER A 836 41.54 -2.49 -93.62
N THR A 837 41.68 -1.67 -92.57
CA THR A 837 42.63 -1.90 -91.47
C THR A 837 42.19 -3.06 -90.57
N GLN A 838 40.90 -3.21 -90.31
CA GLN A 838 40.36 -4.34 -89.55
C GLN A 838 40.54 -5.65 -90.31
N LEU A 839 40.24 -5.67 -91.61
CA LEU A 839 40.43 -6.85 -92.45
C LEU A 839 41.90 -7.26 -92.52
N ALA A 840 42.82 -6.29 -92.65
CA ALA A 840 44.26 -6.51 -92.64
C ALA A 840 44.80 -7.01 -91.28
N SER A 841 44.08 -6.75 -90.19
CA SER A 841 44.48 -7.23 -88.85
C SER A 841 44.13 -8.70 -88.62
N LEU A 842 43.21 -9.29 -89.39
CA LEU A 842 42.79 -10.68 -89.21
C LEU A 842 43.96 -11.65 -89.39
N THR A 843 43.94 -12.72 -88.59
CA THR A 843 44.88 -13.83 -88.77
C THR A 843 44.59 -14.59 -90.07
N THR A 844 45.59 -15.30 -90.60
CA THR A 844 45.42 -16.13 -91.81
C THR A 844 44.29 -17.14 -91.69
N ALA A 845 44.10 -17.74 -90.51
CA ALA A 845 43.01 -18.67 -90.24
C ALA A 845 41.62 -18.00 -90.21
N GLN A 846 41.53 -16.74 -89.78
CA GLN A 846 40.28 -15.98 -89.79
C GLN A 846 39.95 -15.45 -91.18
N LEU A 847 40.95 -15.05 -91.97
CA LEU A 847 40.73 -14.61 -93.35
C LEU A 847 40.27 -15.77 -94.25
N ALA A 848 40.80 -16.97 -94.03
CA ALA A 848 40.43 -18.17 -94.78
C ALA A 848 38.94 -18.53 -94.67
N VAL A 849 38.28 -18.20 -93.55
CA VAL A 849 36.84 -18.46 -93.39
C VAL A 849 35.95 -17.35 -94.02
N LEU A 850 36.55 -16.30 -94.61
CA LEU A 850 35.85 -15.18 -95.26
C LEU A 850 36.00 -15.12 -96.79
N ALA A 851 36.90 -15.91 -97.39
CA ALA A 851 37.22 -15.83 -98.82
C ALA A 851 36.10 -16.43 -99.72
N PRO A 852 35.52 -15.69 -100.68
CA PRO A 852 34.54 -16.23 -101.63
C PRO A 852 35.20 -17.06 -102.76
N SER A 853 34.46 -18.02 -103.33
CA SER A 853 34.88 -18.72 -104.57
C SER A 853 34.35 -17.97 -105.79
N THR A 854 35.14 -17.91 -106.86
CA THR A 854 34.99 -16.92 -107.93
C THR A 854 34.95 -17.52 -109.35
N PRO A 855 33.93 -18.31 -109.72
CA PRO A 855 33.88 -18.88 -111.08
C PRO A 855 33.59 -17.83 -112.17
N LEU A 856 34.06 -18.12 -113.40
CA LEU A 856 33.77 -17.37 -114.62
C LEU A 856 32.44 -17.79 -115.22
N VAL A 857 31.60 -16.81 -115.52
CA VAL A 857 30.28 -16.94 -116.12
C VAL A 857 30.25 -16.20 -117.45
N LEU A 858 29.69 -16.84 -118.48
CA LEU A 858 29.48 -16.29 -119.81
C LEU A 858 27.99 -15.98 -120.00
N ASP A 859 27.69 -14.75 -120.42
CA ASP A 859 26.37 -14.34 -120.87
C ASP A 859 26.14 -14.83 -122.31
N LEU A 860 25.40 -15.93 -122.45
CA LEU A 860 25.16 -16.55 -123.75
C LEU A 860 23.95 -15.92 -124.47
N ASN A 861 23.00 -15.38 -123.71
CA ASN A 861 21.71 -14.92 -124.23
C ASN A 861 21.67 -13.39 -124.51
N GLY A 862 22.67 -12.64 -124.06
CA GLY A 862 22.87 -11.21 -124.33
C GLY A 862 22.13 -10.27 -123.38
N ASN A 863 21.71 -10.72 -122.19
CA ASN A 863 21.02 -9.91 -121.19
C ASN A 863 21.92 -9.42 -120.03
N GLY A 864 23.24 -9.63 -120.13
CA GLY A 864 24.22 -9.41 -119.08
C GLY A 864 24.32 -10.59 -118.12
N VAL A 865 25.45 -10.72 -117.41
CA VAL A 865 25.66 -11.84 -116.46
C VAL A 865 24.65 -11.79 -115.31
N GLN A 866 23.76 -12.76 -115.27
CA GLN A 866 22.75 -12.96 -114.24
C GLN A 866 23.16 -14.11 -113.32
N THR A 867 22.75 -14.02 -112.06
CA THR A 867 23.07 -15.04 -111.06
C THR A 867 21.84 -15.38 -110.21
N LEU A 868 21.87 -16.54 -109.57
CA LEU A 868 20.90 -16.98 -108.58
C LEU A 868 21.49 -16.78 -107.18
N GLY A 869 20.71 -16.19 -106.29
CA GLY A 869 21.12 -16.06 -104.89
C GLY A 869 21.19 -17.41 -104.18
N VAL A 870 21.93 -17.46 -103.08
CA VAL A 870 22.09 -18.67 -102.24
C VAL A 870 20.77 -19.27 -101.72
N SER A 871 19.68 -18.48 -101.73
CA SER A 871 18.32 -18.91 -101.41
C SER A 871 17.74 -19.90 -102.41
N SER A 872 18.32 -20.00 -103.60
CA SER A 872 17.91 -20.93 -104.65
C SER A 872 18.28 -22.38 -104.32
N GLY A 873 19.14 -22.59 -103.32
CA GLY A 873 19.37 -23.90 -102.72
C GLY A 873 20.38 -24.79 -103.46
N VAL A 874 21.13 -24.23 -104.42
CA VAL A 874 22.09 -24.99 -105.23
C VAL A 874 23.26 -25.45 -104.37
N GLN A 875 23.55 -26.75 -104.44
CA GLN A 875 24.64 -27.36 -103.67
C GLN A 875 25.76 -27.80 -104.59
N PHE A 876 26.93 -27.18 -104.45
CA PHE A 876 28.12 -27.51 -105.23
C PHE A 876 29.37 -27.39 -104.37
N ASP A 877 30.40 -28.21 -104.64
CA ASP A 877 31.70 -28.10 -103.98
C ASP A 877 32.51 -26.96 -104.60
N ILE A 878 32.01 -25.73 -104.47
CA ILE A 878 32.56 -24.54 -105.14
C ILE A 878 33.99 -24.21 -104.72
N PHE A 879 34.50 -24.81 -103.63
CA PHE A 879 35.85 -24.60 -103.09
C PHE A 879 36.82 -25.75 -103.38
N ALA A 880 36.39 -26.83 -104.04
CA ALA A 880 37.18 -28.05 -104.27
C ALA A 880 37.68 -28.71 -102.97
N THR A 881 36.82 -28.78 -101.96
CA THR A 881 37.12 -29.34 -100.63
C THR A 881 36.66 -30.78 -100.44
N GLY A 882 35.95 -31.33 -101.42
CA GLY A 882 35.25 -32.62 -101.37
C GLY A 882 33.89 -32.56 -100.67
N LYS A 883 33.36 -31.36 -100.36
CA LYS A 883 32.06 -31.19 -99.70
C LYS A 883 31.25 -30.08 -100.37
N ALA A 884 30.07 -30.43 -100.88
CA ALA A 884 29.14 -29.45 -101.41
C ALA A 884 28.67 -28.48 -100.33
N VAL A 885 28.62 -27.19 -100.68
CA VAL A 885 28.04 -26.12 -99.86
C VAL A 885 26.86 -25.52 -100.60
N ASN A 886 25.90 -24.95 -99.86
CA ASN A 886 24.87 -24.14 -100.49
C ASN A 886 25.52 -22.87 -101.02
N THR A 887 25.43 -22.61 -102.32
CA THR A 887 26.13 -21.50 -102.98
C THR A 887 25.16 -20.71 -103.86
N GLY A 888 25.45 -19.44 -104.08
CA GLY A 888 24.93 -18.72 -105.23
C GLY A 888 25.38 -19.42 -106.52
N TRP A 889 24.62 -19.20 -107.58
CA TRP A 889 24.77 -19.95 -108.81
C TRP A 889 24.63 -19.07 -110.05
N VAL A 890 24.97 -19.61 -111.21
CA VAL A 890 24.74 -18.93 -112.50
C VAL A 890 23.24 -18.83 -112.80
N GLY A 891 22.81 -17.74 -113.45
CA GLY A 891 21.43 -17.51 -113.86
C GLY A 891 21.00 -18.35 -115.07
N GLN A 892 19.68 -18.51 -115.26
CA GLN A 892 19.15 -19.27 -116.40
C GLN A 892 19.53 -18.61 -117.74
N GLY A 893 20.16 -19.37 -118.62
CA GLY A 893 20.58 -18.90 -119.95
C GLY A 893 22.00 -18.35 -120.02
N ASP A 894 22.72 -18.31 -118.89
CA ASP A 894 24.16 -18.05 -118.81
C ASP A 894 24.88 -19.36 -118.49
N GLY A 895 26.19 -19.42 -118.74
CA GLY A 895 26.97 -20.64 -118.57
C GLY A 895 28.25 -20.44 -117.78
N LEU A 896 28.61 -21.40 -116.94
CA LEU A 896 29.90 -21.42 -116.26
C LEU A 896 30.99 -21.88 -117.21
N LEU A 897 32.14 -21.21 -117.21
CA LEU A 897 33.30 -21.68 -117.95
C LEU A 897 33.98 -22.80 -117.17
N VAL A 898 34.13 -23.94 -117.82
CA VAL A 898 34.59 -25.16 -117.17
C VAL A 898 35.64 -25.88 -118.01
N MET A 899 36.48 -26.66 -117.34
CA MET A 899 37.37 -27.62 -117.96
C MET A 899 37.45 -28.83 -117.04
N ASP A 900 37.14 -29.98 -117.60
CA ASP A 900 37.37 -31.26 -116.95
C ASP A 900 38.88 -31.48 -116.85
N ARG A 901 39.44 -31.19 -115.66
CA ARG A 901 40.90 -31.23 -115.43
C ARG A 901 41.37 -32.61 -115.01
N ASN A 902 40.49 -33.41 -114.41
CA ASN A 902 40.83 -34.76 -113.97
C ASN A 902 40.50 -35.82 -115.06
N ASN A 903 39.84 -35.42 -116.15
CA ASN A 903 39.37 -36.23 -117.26
C ASN A 903 38.37 -37.33 -116.85
N ASP A 904 37.51 -37.08 -115.86
CA ASP A 904 36.49 -38.02 -115.40
C ASP A 904 35.15 -37.91 -116.17
N GLY A 905 35.02 -36.92 -117.04
CA GLY A 905 33.86 -36.68 -117.90
C GLY A 905 32.75 -35.85 -117.25
N THR A 906 32.90 -35.41 -116.00
CA THR A 906 31.92 -34.62 -115.25
C THR A 906 32.57 -33.37 -114.65
N ILE A 907 31.79 -32.32 -114.39
CA ILE A 907 32.24 -31.16 -113.62
C ILE A 907 31.63 -31.26 -112.24
N ASN A 908 32.44 -31.62 -111.24
CA ASN A 908 31.94 -32.00 -109.92
C ASN A 908 32.52 -31.18 -108.75
N ASN A 909 33.48 -30.31 -109.01
CA ASN A 909 34.03 -29.41 -107.99
C ASN A 909 34.52 -28.07 -108.57
N GLY A 910 34.71 -27.09 -107.70
CA GLY A 910 35.13 -25.73 -108.05
C GLY A 910 36.53 -25.63 -108.65
N GLY A 911 37.36 -26.66 -108.54
CA GLY A 911 38.66 -26.73 -109.21
C GLY A 911 38.54 -26.94 -110.72
N GLU A 912 37.36 -27.29 -111.20
CA GLU A 912 37.04 -27.51 -112.61
C GLU A 912 36.26 -26.34 -113.23
N LEU A 913 35.66 -25.50 -112.39
CA LEU A 913 35.17 -24.18 -112.79
C LEU A 913 36.36 -23.21 -112.87
N PHE A 914 36.44 -22.39 -113.91
CA PHE A 914 37.51 -21.39 -113.96
C PHE A 914 37.25 -20.30 -112.94
N GLY A 915 38.10 -20.21 -111.91
CA GLY A 915 37.92 -19.30 -110.79
C GLY A 915 39.03 -19.44 -109.76
N SER A 916 38.89 -18.79 -108.61
CA SER A 916 39.88 -18.85 -107.51
C SER A 916 40.10 -20.25 -106.91
N SER A 917 39.25 -21.22 -107.22
CA SER A 917 39.40 -22.60 -106.77
C SER A 917 40.28 -23.45 -107.71
N VAL A 918 40.67 -22.92 -108.87
CA VAL A 918 41.63 -23.58 -109.77
C VAL A 918 43.02 -23.60 -109.15
N THR A 919 43.70 -24.74 -109.25
CA THR A 919 45.13 -24.84 -108.93
C THR A 919 45.94 -24.57 -110.20
N LEU A 920 46.77 -23.53 -110.16
CA LEU A 920 47.69 -23.13 -111.23
C LEU A 920 48.84 -24.12 -111.36
N ALA A 921 49.60 -24.04 -112.45
CA ALA A 921 50.73 -24.95 -112.74
C ALA A 921 51.84 -24.91 -111.67
N ASP A 922 51.96 -23.81 -110.94
CA ASP A 922 52.91 -23.63 -109.84
C ASP A 922 52.45 -24.24 -108.50
N GLY A 923 51.23 -24.80 -108.46
CA GLY A 923 50.62 -25.40 -107.27
C GLY A 923 49.87 -24.40 -106.38
N SER A 924 49.90 -23.10 -106.68
CA SER A 924 49.09 -22.09 -106.00
C SER A 924 47.64 -22.08 -106.51
N LYS A 925 46.73 -21.46 -105.76
CA LYS A 925 45.36 -21.22 -106.23
C LYS A 925 45.32 -19.95 -107.08
N ALA A 926 44.51 -19.97 -108.13
CA ALA A 926 44.32 -18.79 -108.97
C ALA A 926 43.76 -17.61 -108.15
N GLN A 927 44.17 -16.39 -108.50
CA GLN A 927 43.64 -15.19 -107.85
C GLN A 927 42.16 -14.98 -108.18
N ASP A 928 41.81 -15.23 -109.44
CA ASP A 928 40.48 -15.10 -110.04
C ASP A 928 40.41 -16.01 -111.28
N GLY A 929 39.25 -16.11 -111.91
CA GLY A 929 39.05 -16.96 -113.08
C GLY A 929 39.76 -16.49 -114.34
N TYR A 930 40.08 -15.20 -114.49
CA TYR A 930 40.88 -14.71 -115.62
C TYR A 930 42.36 -15.08 -115.46
N ALA A 931 42.89 -14.99 -114.24
CA ALA A 931 44.21 -15.52 -113.92
C ALA A 931 44.28 -17.02 -114.21
N ALA A 932 43.23 -17.78 -113.85
CA ALA A 932 43.13 -19.20 -114.18
C ALA A 932 43.08 -19.49 -115.68
N LEU A 933 42.42 -18.63 -116.48
CA LEU A 933 42.40 -18.77 -117.94
C LEU A 933 43.72 -18.37 -118.61
N SER A 934 44.45 -17.40 -118.05
CA SER A 934 45.68 -16.88 -118.67
C SER A 934 46.79 -17.91 -118.81
N GLU A 935 46.76 -19.01 -118.03
CA GLU A 935 47.68 -20.14 -118.22
C GLU A 935 47.43 -20.92 -119.51
N LEU A 936 46.25 -20.78 -120.10
CA LEU A 936 45.83 -21.49 -121.31
C LEU A 936 46.14 -20.73 -122.60
N ASP A 937 46.53 -19.45 -122.50
CA ASP A 937 46.99 -18.61 -123.60
C ASP A 937 48.42 -19.03 -123.99
N SER A 938 48.50 -19.89 -124.99
CA SER A 938 49.75 -20.52 -125.42
C SER A 938 50.60 -19.62 -126.32
N ASN A 939 49.99 -18.61 -126.94
CA ASN A 939 50.64 -17.71 -127.88
C ASN A 939 50.92 -16.30 -127.27
N GLY A 940 50.35 -16.02 -126.10
CA GLY A 940 50.54 -14.81 -125.30
C GLY A 940 49.81 -13.57 -125.82
N ASP A 941 48.77 -13.73 -126.66
CA ASP A 941 48.03 -12.62 -127.27
C ASP A 941 46.90 -12.05 -126.40
N ARG A 942 46.70 -12.62 -125.20
CA ARG A 942 45.65 -12.30 -124.20
C ARG A 942 44.24 -12.65 -124.65
N VAL A 943 44.12 -13.55 -125.60
CA VAL A 943 42.86 -14.13 -126.06
C VAL A 943 43.00 -15.64 -125.96
N ILE A 944 41.89 -16.32 -125.63
CA ILE A 944 41.82 -17.77 -125.79
C ILE A 944 40.98 -18.04 -127.03
N ASP A 945 41.63 -18.51 -128.11
CA ASP A 945 40.97 -18.85 -129.37
C ASP A 945 41.49 -20.18 -129.97
N SER A 946 41.04 -20.54 -131.17
CA SER A 946 41.45 -21.80 -131.83
C SER A 946 42.97 -21.95 -132.07
N GLY A 947 43.75 -20.88 -131.89
CA GLY A 947 45.21 -20.91 -131.88
C GLY A 947 45.79 -21.54 -130.60
N ASP A 948 45.00 -21.66 -129.53
CA ASP A 948 45.42 -22.20 -128.25
C ASP A 948 45.15 -23.70 -128.11
N ALA A 949 46.17 -24.43 -127.67
CA ALA A 949 46.11 -25.88 -127.51
C ALA A 949 45.03 -26.36 -126.51
N ALA A 950 44.55 -25.47 -125.64
CA ALA A 950 43.54 -25.77 -124.64
C ALA A 950 42.12 -25.33 -125.05
N PHE A 951 41.95 -24.60 -126.16
CA PHE A 951 40.64 -24.08 -126.58
C PHE A 951 39.60 -25.18 -126.76
N ASP A 952 39.99 -26.28 -127.41
CA ASP A 952 39.10 -27.45 -127.63
C ASP A 952 38.74 -28.21 -126.35
N LYS A 953 39.45 -27.95 -125.24
CA LYS A 953 39.19 -28.57 -123.93
C LYS A 953 38.25 -27.76 -123.06
N LEU A 954 38.06 -26.48 -123.39
CA LEU A 954 37.15 -25.60 -122.68
C LEU A 954 35.71 -25.93 -123.06
N LYS A 955 34.85 -25.93 -122.06
CA LYS A 955 33.42 -26.13 -122.20
C LYS A 955 32.67 -25.04 -121.46
N VAL A 956 31.41 -24.86 -121.83
CA VAL A 956 30.46 -24.02 -121.11
C VAL A 956 29.42 -24.93 -120.49
N TRP A 957 29.28 -24.86 -119.17
CA TRP A 957 28.25 -25.57 -118.44
C TRP A 957 27.03 -24.67 -118.27
N VAL A 958 25.96 -24.98 -119.00
CA VAL A 958 24.68 -24.29 -118.91
C VAL A 958 23.73 -25.14 -118.08
N ASP A 959 23.79 -24.94 -116.76
CA ASP A 959 22.90 -25.63 -115.81
C ASP A 959 21.49 -25.02 -115.90
N GLY A 960 20.66 -25.60 -116.76
CA GLY A 960 19.34 -25.07 -117.09
C GLY A 960 18.30 -25.30 -115.99
N ASN A 961 18.53 -26.29 -115.12
CA ASN A 961 17.65 -26.66 -114.03
C ASN A 961 18.12 -26.12 -112.66
N ALA A 962 19.34 -25.57 -112.60
CA ALA A 962 20.01 -25.03 -111.43
C ALA A 962 20.16 -26.03 -110.27
N ASP A 963 20.39 -27.31 -110.56
CA ASP A 963 20.57 -28.36 -109.56
C ASP A 963 22.03 -28.53 -109.09
N GLY A 964 22.98 -27.88 -109.78
CA GLY A 964 24.41 -27.92 -109.46
C GLY A 964 25.08 -29.26 -109.78
N VAL A 965 24.46 -30.12 -110.59
CA VAL A 965 25.02 -31.43 -111.00
C VAL A 965 25.28 -31.41 -112.50
N SER A 966 26.55 -31.44 -112.91
CA SER A 966 26.88 -31.40 -114.34
C SER A 966 26.44 -32.67 -115.06
N GLN A 967 25.56 -32.53 -116.06
CA GLN A 967 25.15 -33.62 -116.95
C GLN A 967 25.65 -33.41 -118.39
N ALA A 968 25.73 -34.51 -119.16
CA ALA A 968 26.36 -34.50 -120.49
C ALA A 968 25.64 -33.60 -121.50
N ASP A 969 24.33 -33.41 -121.37
CA ASP A 969 23.50 -32.54 -122.21
C ASP A 969 23.58 -31.05 -121.82
N GLU A 970 24.16 -30.73 -120.67
CA GLU A 970 24.37 -29.36 -120.19
C GLU A 970 25.78 -28.82 -120.51
N LEU A 971 26.70 -29.68 -120.91
CA LEU A 971 28.08 -29.35 -121.23
C LEU A 971 28.27 -29.11 -122.72
N LEU A 972 28.33 -27.84 -123.10
CA LEU A 972 28.57 -27.43 -124.49
C LEU A 972 30.07 -27.23 -124.74
N SER A 973 30.57 -27.64 -125.90
CA SER A 973 31.88 -27.14 -126.34
C SER A 973 31.81 -25.62 -126.56
N LEU A 974 32.93 -24.89 -126.47
CA LEU A 974 32.92 -23.46 -126.78
C LEU A 974 32.28 -23.16 -128.14
N LYS A 975 32.56 -24.01 -129.14
CA LYS A 975 31.97 -23.91 -130.49
C LYS A 975 30.46 -24.10 -130.49
N ASP A 976 29.93 -25.06 -129.73
CA ASP A 976 28.48 -25.31 -129.64
C ASP A 976 27.76 -24.22 -128.83
N ALA A 977 28.45 -23.60 -127.86
CA ALA A 977 27.99 -22.41 -127.16
C ALA A 977 28.10 -21.13 -128.01
N GLY A 978 28.61 -21.23 -129.25
CA GLY A 978 28.75 -20.11 -130.19
C GLY A 978 29.94 -19.20 -129.90
N VAL A 979 30.87 -19.60 -129.04
CA VAL A 979 32.05 -18.84 -128.61
C VAL A 979 33.24 -19.13 -129.54
N ALA A 980 33.80 -18.08 -130.14
CA ALA A 980 34.98 -18.15 -130.99
C ALA A 980 36.25 -17.70 -130.28
N LYS A 981 36.14 -16.71 -129.37
CA LYS A 981 37.28 -16.11 -128.66
C LYS A 981 36.88 -15.68 -127.26
N LEU A 982 37.73 -15.88 -126.26
CA LEU A 982 37.56 -15.34 -124.91
C LEU A 982 38.64 -14.28 -124.65
N ASN A 983 38.26 -13.04 -124.31
CA ASN A 983 39.25 -11.99 -124.03
C ASN A 983 39.65 -11.98 -122.56
N LEU A 984 40.95 -11.93 -122.28
CA LEU A 984 41.50 -11.97 -120.92
C LEU A 984 41.69 -10.57 -120.29
N ASN A 985 41.30 -9.51 -120.99
CA ASN A 985 41.42 -8.12 -120.53
C ASN A 985 40.28 -7.72 -119.58
N ALA A 986 40.23 -8.34 -118.42
CA ALA A 986 39.20 -8.07 -117.43
C ALA A 986 39.34 -6.67 -116.79
N ALA A 987 38.20 -6.00 -116.60
CA ALA A 987 38.05 -4.77 -115.85
C ALA A 987 37.18 -5.03 -114.61
N ALA A 988 37.49 -4.34 -113.51
CA ALA A 988 36.71 -4.44 -112.28
C ALA A 988 35.26 -3.96 -112.48
N SER A 989 34.33 -4.59 -111.78
CA SER A 989 32.90 -4.30 -111.81
C SER A 989 32.32 -4.27 -110.40
N ASP A 990 31.34 -3.39 -110.20
CA ASP A 990 30.62 -3.21 -108.93
C ASP A 990 29.18 -3.75 -109.00
N ILE A 991 28.90 -4.62 -109.99
CA ILE A 991 27.56 -5.18 -110.19
C ILE A 991 27.30 -6.25 -109.12
N ASN A 992 26.25 -6.04 -108.32
CA ASN A 992 25.68 -7.08 -107.47
C ASN A 992 24.47 -7.69 -108.17
N SER A 993 24.50 -8.99 -108.38
CA SER A 993 23.39 -9.77 -108.94
C SER A 993 22.93 -10.76 -107.86
N ASN A 994 21.70 -10.61 -107.36
CA ASN A 994 21.06 -11.53 -106.39
C ASN A 994 21.91 -11.95 -105.17
N GLY A 995 22.78 -11.06 -104.66
CA GLY A 995 23.65 -11.33 -103.50
C GLY A 995 25.05 -11.84 -103.87
N ASN A 996 25.29 -12.17 -105.13
CA ASN A 996 26.60 -12.50 -105.69
C ASN A 996 27.23 -11.25 -106.31
N TRP A 997 28.56 -11.16 -106.23
CA TRP A 997 29.27 -9.99 -106.76
C TRP A 997 29.91 -10.32 -108.10
N VAL A 998 29.58 -9.59 -109.16
CA VAL A 998 30.20 -9.71 -110.47
C VAL A 998 31.45 -8.84 -110.47
N GLY A 999 32.58 -9.42 -110.03
CA GLY A 999 33.77 -8.68 -109.60
C GLY A 999 34.69 -8.24 -110.72
N LEU A 1000 34.90 -9.09 -111.73
CA LEU A 1000 35.69 -8.75 -112.91
C LEU A 1000 34.89 -9.07 -114.17
N THR A 1001 34.89 -8.19 -115.16
CA THR A 1001 34.14 -8.35 -116.41
C THR A 1001 35.06 -8.19 -117.60
N SER A 1002 34.85 -9.00 -118.62
CA SER A 1002 35.50 -8.97 -119.92
C SER A 1002 34.48 -9.34 -120.98
N THR A 1003 34.94 -9.61 -122.18
CA THR A 1003 34.09 -9.97 -123.32
C THR A 1003 34.56 -11.28 -123.94
N PHE A 1004 33.64 -11.95 -124.62
CA PHE A 1004 33.97 -13.01 -125.57
C PHE A 1004 33.38 -12.66 -126.94
N GLU A 1005 33.99 -13.16 -128.01
CA GLU A 1005 33.50 -12.99 -129.37
C GLU A 1005 32.78 -14.26 -129.80
N LYS A 1006 31.60 -14.11 -130.42
CA LYS A 1006 30.81 -15.20 -130.99
C LYS A 1006 31.26 -15.52 -132.41
N ALA A 1007 30.91 -16.70 -132.91
CA ALA A 1007 31.25 -17.13 -134.28
C ALA A 1007 30.68 -16.22 -135.39
N ASP A 1008 29.67 -15.40 -135.09
CA ASP A 1008 29.08 -14.39 -136.00
C ASP A 1008 29.75 -13.01 -135.91
N GLY A 1009 30.78 -12.85 -135.07
CA GLY A 1009 31.53 -11.61 -134.83
C GLY A 1009 30.90 -10.67 -133.81
N SER A 1010 29.75 -11.01 -133.21
CA SER A 1010 29.17 -10.24 -132.10
C SER A 1010 29.89 -10.51 -130.77
N GLN A 1011 29.81 -9.58 -129.82
CA GLN A 1011 30.42 -9.75 -128.49
C GLN A 1011 29.39 -10.14 -127.43
N GLY A 1012 29.74 -11.07 -126.55
CA GLY A 1012 29.03 -11.39 -125.32
C GLY A 1012 29.83 -10.97 -124.08
N ALA A 1013 29.16 -10.82 -122.94
CA ALA A 1013 29.82 -10.51 -121.67
C ALA A 1013 30.35 -11.78 -120.99
N MET A 1014 31.51 -11.68 -120.38
CA MET A 1014 32.06 -12.73 -119.51
C MET A 1014 32.43 -12.08 -118.18
N ALA A 1015 32.21 -12.77 -117.06
CA ALA A 1015 32.50 -12.20 -115.76
C ALA A 1015 32.94 -13.22 -114.72
N ASP A 1016 33.89 -12.81 -113.88
CA ASP A 1016 34.30 -13.51 -112.67
C ASP A 1016 33.30 -13.13 -111.58
N VAL A 1017 32.54 -14.13 -111.12
CA VAL A 1017 31.41 -13.93 -110.21
C VAL A 1017 31.74 -14.55 -108.86
N TRP A 1018 31.72 -13.74 -107.81
CA TRP A 1018 31.96 -14.13 -106.44
C TRP A 1018 30.65 -14.63 -105.84
N PHE A 1019 30.48 -15.96 -105.85
CA PHE A 1019 29.27 -16.56 -105.32
C PHE A 1019 29.23 -16.52 -103.80
N GLN A 1020 28.07 -16.11 -103.28
CA GLN A 1020 27.82 -16.15 -101.86
C GLN A 1020 27.61 -17.61 -101.41
N THR A 1021 28.28 -18.04 -100.34
CA THR A 1021 28.05 -19.36 -99.75
C THR A 1021 27.25 -19.26 -98.46
N GLY A 1022 26.39 -20.24 -98.23
CA GLY A 1022 25.57 -20.36 -97.04
C GLY A 1022 26.25 -21.27 -96.02
N VAL A 1023 26.13 -20.92 -94.73
CA VAL A 1023 26.50 -21.84 -93.64
C VAL A 1023 25.63 -23.10 -93.72
N ALA A 1024 26.25 -24.28 -93.69
CA ALA A 1024 25.55 -25.56 -93.78
C ALA A 1024 24.41 -25.65 -92.74
N LYS A 1025 23.25 -26.17 -93.16
CA LYS A 1025 21.98 -26.29 -92.42
C LYS A 1025 22.01 -27.24 -91.20
N SER A 1026 23.16 -27.42 -90.56
CA SER A 1026 23.39 -28.36 -89.45
C SER A 1026 23.26 -27.70 -88.06
N ALA A 1027 23.02 -26.39 -87.98
CA ALA A 1027 23.01 -25.62 -86.72
C ALA A 1027 21.65 -25.57 -86.00
N GLU A 1028 20.53 -25.64 -86.74
CA GLU A 1028 19.20 -25.44 -86.13
C GLU A 1028 18.84 -26.48 -85.04
N LEU A 1029 19.34 -27.71 -85.15
CA LEU A 1029 19.00 -28.75 -84.16
C LEU A 1029 19.74 -28.52 -82.82
N ARG A 1030 20.98 -28.01 -82.83
CA ARG A 1030 21.72 -27.68 -81.60
C ARG A 1030 21.20 -26.41 -80.93
N ASP A 1031 20.77 -25.43 -81.71
CA ASP A 1031 20.15 -24.20 -81.18
C ASP A 1031 18.76 -24.48 -80.61
N LYS A 1032 17.97 -25.36 -81.24
CA LYS A 1032 16.68 -25.82 -80.71
C LYS A 1032 16.85 -26.70 -79.47
N VAL A 1033 17.87 -27.56 -79.40
CA VAL A 1033 18.16 -28.39 -78.21
C VAL A 1033 18.77 -27.57 -77.06
N SER A 1034 19.60 -26.56 -77.34
CA SER A 1034 20.12 -25.61 -76.34
C SER A 1034 19.03 -24.66 -75.85
N GLY A 1035 18.17 -24.17 -76.74
CA GLY A 1035 16.98 -23.39 -76.40
C GLY A 1035 15.99 -24.20 -75.56
N LEU A 1036 15.81 -25.50 -75.87
CA LEU A 1036 15.02 -26.44 -75.07
C LEU A 1036 15.68 -26.73 -73.72
N ALA A 1037 17.01 -26.87 -73.65
CA ALA A 1037 17.75 -27.06 -72.40
C ALA A 1037 17.74 -25.81 -71.51
N GLN A 1038 17.78 -24.60 -72.09
CA GLN A 1038 17.66 -23.33 -71.37
C GLN A 1038 16.23 -23.09 -70.88
N SER A 1039 15.21 -23.48 -71.65
CA SER A 1039 13.81 -23.43 -71.20
C SER A 1039 13.49 -24.51 -70.16
N ILE A 1040 14.10 -25.69 -70.24
CA ILE A 1040 14.03 -26.73 -69.18
C ILE A 1040 14.79 -26.30 -67.91
N ASN A 1041 15.96 -25.65 -68.02
CA ASN A 1041 16.70 -25.16 -66.86
C ASN A 1041 16.04 -23.92 -66.25
N ALA A 1042 15.40 -23.07 -67.04
CA ALA A 1042 14.55 -21.99 -66.56
C ALA A 1042 13.27 -22.52 -65.88
N PHE A 1043 12.71 -23.64 -66.34
CA PHE A 1043 11.57 -24.32 -65.70
C PHE A 1043 11.97 -25.04 -64.40
N ALA A 1044 13.17 -25.62 -64.32
CA ALA A 1044 13.73 -26.24 -63.11
C ALA A 1044 14.21 -25.22 -62.07
N SER A 1045 14.41 -23.96 -62.45
CA SER A 1045 14.83 -22.85 -61.59
C SER A 1045 13.68 -21.90 -61.22
N ALA A 1046 12.44 -22.22 -61.58
CA ALA A 1046 11.28 -21.47 -61.14
C ALA A 1046 11.06 -21.76 -59.64
N PRO A 1047 11.09 -20.74 -58.76
CA PRO A 1047 10.77 -20.93 -57.36
C PRO A 1047 9.30 -21.32 -57.22
N GLU A 1048 9.05 -22.34 -56.43
CA GLU A 1048 7.74 -22.74 -55.92
C GLU A 1048 7.15 -21.55 -55.14
N ALA A 1049 6.29 -20.76 -55.78
CA ALA A 1049 5.53 -19.70 -55.13
C ALA A 1049 4.14 -20.24 -54.74
N ALA A 1050 3.98 -20.62 -53.48
CA ALA A 1050 2.67 -20.68 -52.84
C ALA A 1050 2.25 -19.26 -52.39
N PRO A 1051 0.99 -18.83 -52.59
CA PRO A 1051 0.60 -17.42 -52.55
C PRO A 1051 0.23 -16.95 -51.13
N ALA A 1052 0.49 -15.67 -50.83
CA ALA A 1052 -0.22 -14.89 -49.82
C ALA A 1052 -0.96 -13.75 -50.54
N GLY A 1053 -2.26 -13.64 -50.29
CA GLY A 1053 -3.23 -13.05 -51.21
C GLY A 1053 -3.38 -11.52 -51.17
N GLY A 1054 -3.81 -10.99 -52.33
CA GLY A 1054 -4.61 -9.78 -52.44
C GLY A 1054 -6.06 -10.17 -52.77
N LYS A 1055 -7.01 -9.72 -51.95
CA LYS A 1055 -8.46 -9.86 -52.17
C LYS A 1055 -8.90 -8.99 -53.35
N LEU A 1056 -9.64 -9.60 -54.28
CA LEU A 1056 -10.76 -8.94 -54.97
C LEU A 1056 -12.03 -9.69 -54.56
N GLU A 1057 -13.00 -8.92 -54.10
CA GLU A 1057 -14.30 -9.34 -53.59
C GLU A 1057 -15.21 -9.86 -54.71
N MET A 1058 -16.08 -10.84 -54.39
CA MET A 1058 -17.46 -10.90 -54.88
C MET A 1058 -18.29 -11.88 -54.00
N PRO A 1059 -19.63 -11.72 -53.92
CA PRO A 1059 -20.41 -11.84 -52.68
C PRO A 1059 -20.76 -13.26 -52.22
N ALA A 1060 -21.14 -13.30 -50.93
CA ALA A 1060 -21.52 -14.41 -50.06
C ALA A 1060 -22.32 -15.57 -50.67
N GLN A 1061 -21.96 -16.81 -50.30
CA GLN A 1061 -22.76 -17.63 -49.36
C GLN A 1061 -22.13 -19.02 -49.07
N GLN A 1062 -22.16 -19.37 -47.77
CA GLN A 1062 -22.34 -20.71 -47.17
C GLN A 1062 -21.14 -21.65 -46.85
N ASN A 1063 -21.04 -21.90 -45.53
CA ASN A 1063 -20.56 -23.05 -44.75
C ASN A 1063 -19.11 -23.53 -44.90
N ALA A 1064 -18.25 -23.44 -43.87
CA ALA A 1064 -18.28 -24.01 -42.52
C ALA A 1064 -17.99 -25.53 -42.46
N SER A 1065 -17.03 -25.87 -41.59
CA SER A 1065 -16.53 -27.19 -41.19
C SER A 1065 -15.53 -27.86 -42.17
N LEU A 1066 -14.24 -27.87 -41.78
CA LEU A 1066 -13.27 -29.00 -41.90
C LEU A 1066 -11.80 -28.61 -41.60
N ALA A 1067 -11.49 -27.36 -41.21
CA ALA A 1067 -10.12 -26.96 -40.84
C ALA A 1067 -9.79 -27.09 -39.33
N ALA A 1068 -10.68 -27.69 -38.53
CA ALA A 1068 -10.51 -27.85 -37.08
C ALA A 1068 -10.00 -29.23 -36.63
N VAL A 1069 -9.73 -30.19 -37.54
CA VAL A 1069 -9.41 -31.59 -37.14
C VAL A 1069 -7.93 -31.98 -37.35
N GLY A 1070 -7.15 -31.25 -38.17
CA GLY A 1070 -5.77 -31.63 -38.48
C GLY A 1070 -4.71 -31.22 -37.45
N LYS A 1071 -4.82 -30.02 -36.86
CA LYS A 1071 -3.77 -29.49 -35.96
C LYS A 1071 -3.93 -29.90 -34.49
N MET A 1072 -5.03 -30.58 -34.14
CA MET A 1072 -5.27 -31.12 -32.79
C MET A 1072 -4.61 -32.50 -32.60
N VAL A 1073 -4.29 -33.24 -33.67
CA VAL A 1073 -3.74 -34.61 -33.59
C VAL A 1073 -2.21 -34.64 -33.37
N ASP A 1074 -1.47 -33.61 -33.79
CA ASP A 1074 0.00 -33.60 -33.70
C ASP A 1074 0.55 -33.03 -32.39
N VAL A 1075 -0.23 -32.19 -31.70
CA VAL A 1075 0.16 -31.65 -30.38
C VAL A 1075 -0.16 -32.65 -29.24
N LEU A 1076 -1.20 -33.49 -29.38
CA LEU A 1076 -1.61 -34.49 -28.37
C LEU A 1076 -0.74 -35.76 -28.31
N LYS A 1077 0.22 -35.96 -29.24
CA LYS A 1077 1.12 -37.13 -29.25
C LYS A 1077 2.44 -36.92 -28.49
N GLY A 1078 2.75 -35.69 -28.08
CA GLY A 1078 4.00 -35.35 -27.40
C GLY A 1078 3.95 -35.38 -25.87
N PHE A 1079 2.78 -35.60 -25.27
CA PHE A 1079 2.55 -35.40 -23.84
C PHE A 1079 1.67 -36.50 -23.23
N ASP A 1080 1.96 -36.92 -22.00
CA ASP A 1080 1.07 -37.79 -21.23
C ASP A 1080 -0.16 -37.03 -20.68
N ALA A 1081 -1.11 -37.76 -20.07
CA ALA A 1081 -2.36 -37.19 -19.53
C ALA A 1081 -2.15 -36.18 -18.37
N ASN A 1082 -0.90 -36.03 -17.91
CA ASN A 1082 -0.48 -35.06 -16.90
C ASN A 1082 0.42 -33.96 -17.49
N GLY A 1083 0.61 -33.92 -18.82
CA GLY A 1083 1.36 -32.88 -19.53
C GLY A 1083 2.88 -33.05 -19.54
N ASN A 1084 3.42 -34.22 -19.20
CA ASN A 1084 4.87 -34.46 -19.26
C ASN A 1084 5.30 -34.98 -20.64
N ALA A 1085 6.44 -34.50 -21.13
CA ALA A 1085 7.01 -34.91 -22.42
C ALA A 1085 7.65 -36.31 -22.34
N LEU A 1086 7.32 -37.17 -23.31
CA LEU A 1086 7.84 -38.53 -23.41
C LEU A 1086 9.24 -38.54 -24.05
N GLY A 1087 10.30 -38.56 -23.23
CA GLY A 1087 11.67 -38.91 -23.67
C GLY A 1087 12.79 -38.20 -22.91
N GLY A 1088 13.48 -38.91 -22.02
CA GLY A 1088 14.50 -38.34 -21.12
C GLY A 1088 15.93 -38.86 -21.34
N SER A 1089 16.89 -38.14 -20.75
CA SER A 1089 18.04 -38.72 -20.05
C SER A 1089 18.61 -37.71 -19.04
N ALA A 1090 19.05 -38.26 -17.92
CA ALA A 1090 19.11 -37.66 -16.59
C ALA A 1090 20.27 -36.67 -16.35
N LEU A 1091 20.13 -35.78 -15.36
CA LEU A 1091 20.99 -35.70 -14.17
C LEU A 1091 20.47 -34.66 -13.14
N ALA A 1092 20.06 -35.19 -11.99
CA ALA A 1092 20.19 -34.70 -10.62
C ALA A 1092 20.02 -33.20 -10.23
N SER A 1093 18.99 -33.03 -9.37
CA SER A 1093 18.99 -32.30 -8.09
C SER A 1093 18.83 -30.77 -8.08
N GLY A 1094 17.86 -30.32 -7.27
CA GLY A 1094 18.01 -29.09 -6.50
C GLY A 1094 16.85 -28.10 -6.51
N SER A 1095 15.88 -28.33 -5.61
CA SER A 1095 15.33 -27.31 -4.70
C SER A 1095 14.46 -26.16 -5.25
N GLN A 1096 13.20 -26.13 -4.75
CA GLN A 1096 12.44 -24.95 -4.30
C GLN A 1096 12.01 -23.90 -5.36
N THR A 1097 10.89 -23.16 -5.29
CA THR A 1097 9.68 -23.05 -4.45
C THR A 1097 8.77 -22.01 -5.16
N VAL A 1098 7.50 -21.96 -4.73
CA VAL A 1098 6.57 -20.82 -4.71
C VAL A 1098 5.49 -20.71 -5.82
N ARG A 1099 4.28 -20.43 -5.30
CA ARG A 1099 2.91 -20.42 -5.81
C ARG A 1099 2.45 -19.04 -6.33
N ALA A 1100 1.47 -19.10 -7.26
CA ALA A 1100 0.20 -18.33 -7.39
C ALA A 1100 0.24 -16.77 -7.54
N PRO A 1101 -0.84 -16.05 -7.97
CA PRO A 1101 -2.29 -16.36 -8.16
C PRO A 1101 -2.84 -15.90 -9.54
N GLY A 1102 -4.09 -16.02 -10.01
CA GLY A 1102 -5.42 -16.33 -9.48
C GLY A 1102 -6.44 -15.41 -10.22
N GLN A 1103 -7.47 -15.96 -10.87
CA GLN A 1103 -8.75 -15.28 -11.05
C GLN A 1103 -9.87 -16.34 -11.09
N VAL A 1104 -10.83 -16.13 -10.20
CA VAL A 1104 -12.08 -16.89 -10.02
C VAL A 1104 -13.18 -15.87 -10.23
N ASP A 1105 -14.29 -16.27 -10.86
CA ASP A 1105 -15.54 -15.54 -10.75
C ASP A 1105 -16.58 -16.32 -9.95
N SER A 1106 -17.26 -15.55 -9.10
CA SER A 1106 -18.55 -15.71 -8.41
C SER A 1106 -19.07 -17.09 -7.96
N GLY A 1107 -19.40 -17.21 -6.66
CA GLY A 1107 -20.51 -18.07 -6.22
C GLY A 1107 -20.44 -18.68 -4.81
N SER A 1108 -20.85 -17.91 -3.81
CA SER A 1108 -21.52 -18.32 -2.56
C SER A 1108 -20.90 -19.37 -1.60
N ASN A 1109 -21.02 -19.01 -0.31
CA ASN A 1109 -21.13 -19.83 0.90
C ASN A 1109 -19.84 -20.12 1.69
N GLY A 1110 -19.89 -19.69 2.95
CA GLY A 1110 -19.39 -20.50 4.05
C GLY A 1110 -18.28 -19.88 4.88
N PHE A 1111 -18.68 -19.01 5.82
CA PHE A 1111 -18.02 -18.87 7.12
C PHE A 1111 -17.52 -20.22 7.64
N LEU A 1112 -16.28 -20.30 8.16
CA LEU A 1112 -15.97 -21.01 9.40
C LEU A 1112 -14.59 -20.59 9.94
N ALA A 1113 -14.56 -20.50 11.25
CA ALA A 1113 -13.59 -19.82 12.09
C ALA A 1113 -12.47 -20.75 12.59
N MET A 1114 -11.53 -20.10 13.31
CA MET A 1114 -10.73 -20.56 14.46
C MET A 1114 -9.23 -20.89 14.26
N PRO A 1115 -8.42 -20.65 15.33
CA PRO A 1115 -7.16 -19.90 15.22
C PRO A 1115 -5.92 -20.65 15.70
N LYS A 1116 -4.74 -20.09 15.38
CA LYS A 1116 -3.58 -19.97 16.25
C LYS A 1116 -2.86 -18.65 15.97
#